data_AF-A0A970PUI4-F1
#
_entry.id   AF-A0A970PUI4-F1
#
_cell.length_a   1.000
_cell.length_b   1.000
_cell.length_c   1.000
_cell.angle_alpha   90.00
_cell.angle_beta   90.00
_cell.angle_gamma   90.00
#
_symmetry.space_group_name_H-M   'P 1'
#
loop_
_entity.id
_entity.type
_entity.pdbx_description
1 polymer ?
#
loop_
_entity_poly.entity_id
_entity_poly.type
_entity_poly.pdbx_seq_one_letter_code
_entity_poly.pdbx_strand_id
1 'polypeptide(L)'
;MKKIIVFLFALLSNLAFAQQEYLLHPLNLDFEDGELGKIALGWELPGFALKQGYDAYLVDSAAYQGKYSLMLYNDNPIEEKKFGIVQQMIDAKNYRGKKVYFKAAVKVEPASLLGTANLFMRVYLPGNVDAFYEAMKDSPIVRSDWNEYEIEGEVHPEAEIIRFGAMLRGGGILWIDAADFGIIGEESELLDPAQPLRENGLQNLSSFAKIYGNIRYFYPDLNLQNFDWEHFVLSSISKVENLKNQTDFIDFIKNSFSPLAPYIHFEDSQKKAKDYKFFTAEDKSKNIHLAVKHIGPATGTKSEVFESQIVNVNQSQREMEGIVFQYIDAEQFKGKTIKFKAFSRIEAGDSYSQGQMWLQINLDKNNVHSITALEDPILKKEWTEYEVAAEIPENADKILLALVLIGEGKIWFDETNLEIIDKKNKVSYGELRNYSFEEGDFGKIVRGWTLYPNSEIVGYKGTVTNQFYKGKKSLLIEADEKTKITFPSTEENFVEKIAENLYFLSPAVIKTDSAQVLSYFEGKDSLAQIFPDSLEFNAKSRKSRLAIVIIAWNIFKHFNLYNDNSYSDNTENWDIVLKDALEKAARDKNELEFLETIKLMVSELKDGQTRAWYSKQSIRYALPFLWEWLDGKLYISKVSPNEQEIKPGDEVLEINGKKTALVLKESGKSVSSSTEQWRIIRTLAEIRAGDENSEINLKLKTLAGKEIEVQKKRNIQLNELFEERPDEFYKFKPNYYYIDLTRVNDKEFKEITTKIAFAEGIIFDLRGLCLVSEHFLSFFIENPIKSFEWRVPVFTTPNKELVSYQVSSASITPRSPHIKAKLVFLVDKRTIGYAEAVLSLIKKHKLATILGSNSAGSAGEIQALKLPAFYFVSLSSIYAALNDKLLYGDIVQPDILIEPNLESIIYGEDAILKKAMELFEEEN
;
A
#
# COMPACT_ATOMS: atom_id res chain seq x y z
N MET A 1 -5.40 13.77 -14.02
CA MET A 1 -6.83 13.95 -13.66
C MET A 1 -7.67 12.66 -13.58
N LYS A 2 -7.56 11.66 -14.47
CA LYS A 2 -8.25 10.35 -14.33
C LYS A 2 -7.45 9.27 -13.55
N LYS A 3 -6.33 9.62 -12.92
CA LYS A 3 -5.39 8.67 -12.29
C LYS A 3 -5.14 8.89 -10.79
N ILE A 4 -5.79 9.84 -10.12
CA ILE A 4 -5.62 10.03 -8.66
C ILE A 4 -6.99 10.07 -7.97
N ILE A 5 -7.96 10.81 -8.52
CA ILE A 5 -9.34 10.82 -8.02
C ILE A 5 -10.15 9.58 -8.46
N VAL A 6 -9.80 8.98 -9.60
CA VAL A 6 -10.28 7.63 -9.98
C VAL A 6 -9.46 6.55 -9.28
N PHE A 7 -8.34 6.87 -8.63
CA PHE A 7 -7.36 5.88 -8.16
C PHE A 7 -7.70 5.28 -6.80
N LEU A 8 -8.30 6.08 -5.93
CA LEU A 8 -8.97 5.58 -4.74
C LEU A 8 -10.22 4.76 -5.08
N PHE A 9 -10.81 4.94 -6.26
CA PHE A 9 -11.92 4.13 -6.79
C PHE A 9 -11.46 2.94 -7.68
N ALA A 10 -10.25 2.99 -8.23
CA ALA A 10 -9.66 1.96 -9.09
C ALA A 10 -8.93 0.88 -8.26
N LEU A 11 -8.69 1.14 -6.97
CA LEU A 11 -8.39 0.10 -5.98
C LEU A 11 -9.52 -0.96 -5.88
N LEU A 12 -10.73 -0.66 -6.38
CA LEU A 12 -11.85 -1.60 -6.42
C LEU A 12 -12.33 -2.02 -7.82
N SER A 13 -11.75 -1.53 -8.93
CA SER A 13 -11.99 -2.12 -10.26
C SER A 13 -11.04 -1.61 -11.35
N ASN A 14 -10.33 -2.56 -11.99
CA ASN A 14 -9.54 -2.45 -13.22
C ASN A 14 -8.15 -1.79 -13.15
N LEU A 15 -7.16 -2.62 -12.81
CA LEU A 15 -5.78 -2.50 -13.28
C LEU A 15 -5.74 -2.76 -14.80
N ALA A 16 -5.60 -1.71 -15.61
CA ALA A 16 -5.22 -1.87 -17.01
C ALA A 16 -4.52 -0.59 -17.49
N PHE A 17 -3.20 -0.54 -17.33
CA PHE A 17 -2.18 -0.16 -18.32
C PHE A 17 -0.83 -0.04 -17.58
N ALA A 18 -0.26 -1.19 -17.20
CA ALA A 18 1.11 -1.27 -16.72
C ALA A 18 2.04 -1.57 -17.91
N GLN A 19 3.20 -0.90 -17.96
CA GLN A 19 4.37 -1.48 -18.61
C GLN A 19 4.59 -2.86 -17.98
N GLN A 20 4.93 -3.86 -18.80
CA GLN A 20 4.98 -5.27 -18.42
C GLN A 20 5.89 -5.51 -17.20
N GLU A 21 5.29 -5.78 -16.03
CA GLU A 21 6.00 -6.01 -14.76
C GLU A 21 6.33 -7.51 -14.58
N TYR A 22 7.52 -7.81 -14.08
CA TYR A 22 7.94 -9.18 -13.73
C TYR A 22 7.87 -9.36 -12.21
N LEU A 23 7.31 -10.47 -11.73
CA LEU A 23 7.26 -10.84 -10.32
C LEU A 23 8.63 -11.34 -9.86
N LEU A 24 9.05 -11.09 -8.61
CA LEU A 24 10.34 -11.65 -8.13
C LEU A 24 10.34 -13.19 -7.99
N HIS A 25 9.16 -13.79 -7.82
CA HIS A 25 8.95 -15.24 -7.82
C HIS A 25 7.46 -15.55 -8.04
N PRO A 26 7.06 -16.80 -8.32
CA PRO A 26 5.67 -17.20 -8.53
C PRO A 26 4.74 -16.76 -7.39
N LEU A 27 3.50 -16.40 -7.72
CA LEU A 27 2.51 -15.86 -6.78
C LEU A 27 1.15 -16.53 -6.97
N ASN A 28 0.32 -16.63 -5.91
CA ASN A 28 -1.10 -17.01 -6.02
C ASN A 28 -1.32 -18.24 -6.92
N LEU A 29 -0.56 -19.30 -6.65
CA LEU A 29 -0.58 -20.50 -7.47
C LEU A 29 -1.78 -21.40 -7.15
N ASP A 30 -2.40 -21.23 -5.99
CA ASP A 30 -3.68 -21.86 -5.64
C ASP A 30 -4.91 -21.03 -6.02
N PHE A 31 -4.71 -19.84 -6.61
CA PHE A 31 -5.77 -18.95 -7.11
C PHE A 31 -6.77 -18.43 -6.07
N GLU A 32 -6.45 -18.58 -4.78
CA GLU A 32 -7.32 -18.15 -3.68
C GLU A 32 -7.24 -16.64 -3.41
N ASP A 33 -6.21 -15.97 -3.90
CA ASP A 33 -6.05 -14.52 -3.78
C ASP A 33 -6.62 -13.77 -5.01
N GLY A 34 -7.72 -13.06 -4.83
CA GLY A 34 -8.30 -12.18 -5.85
C GLY A 34 -9.80 -11.98 -5.68
N GLU A 35 -10.43 -11.37 -6.68
CA GLU A 35 -11.88 -11.14 -6.71
C GLU A 35 -12.53 -11.94 -7.84
N LEU A 36 -13.70 -12.53 -7.57
CA LEU A 36 -14.50 -13.21 -8.58
C LEU A 36 -14.81 -12.28 -9.76
N GLY A 37 -14.70 -12.82 -10.98
CA GLY A 37 -14.88 -12.04 -12.20
C GLY A 37 -13.73 -11.09 -12.55
N LYS A 38 -12.64 -11.09 -11.77
CA LYS A 38 -11.35 -10.45 -12.12
C LYS A 38 -10.27 -11.49 -12.30
N ILE A 39 -9.19 -11.12 -12.99
CA ILE A 39 -8.01 -11.98 -13.10
C ILE A 39 -7.36 -12.21 -11.73
N ALA A 40 -6.82 -13.41 -11.52
CA ALA A 40 -6.16 -13.79 -10.28
C ALA A 40 -4.96 -12.88 -9.99
N LEU A 41 -4.73 -12.53 -8.71
CA LEU A 41 -3.60 -11.68 -8.33
C LEU A 41 -2.27 -12.26 -8.83
N GLY A 42 -1.45 -11.45 -9.51
CA GLY A 42 -0.16 -11.87 -10.09
C GLY A 42 -0.24 -12.62 -11.42
N TRP A 43 -1.45 -12.98 -11.88
CA TRP A 43 -1.66 -13.56 -13.20
C TRP A 43 -2.11 -12.51 -14.20
N GLU A 44 -1.70 -12.68 -15.46
CA GLU A 44 -2.07 -11.77 -16.55
C GLU A 44 -2.68 -12.48 -17.75
N LEU A 45 -3.59 -11.78 -18.42
CA LEU A 45 -4.10 -12.09 -19.75
C LEU A 45 -3.45 -11.10 -20.72
N PRO A 46 -2.48 -11.53 -21.54
CA PRO A 46 -1.73 -10.60 -22.38
C PRO A 46 -2.61 -9.89 -23.40
N GLY A 47 -2.27 -8.65 -23.72
CA GLY A 47 -3.07 -7.82 -24.63
C GLY A 47 -3.29 -8.41 -26.04
N PHE A 48 -2.43 -9.31 -26.51
CA PHE A 48 -2.67 -10.03 -27.77
C PHE A 48 -3.84 -11.03 -27.66
N ALA A 49 -3.99 -11.70 -26.52
CA ALA A 49 -5.06 -12.66 -26.27
C ALA A 49 -6.40 -11.93 -26.13
N LEU A 50 -6.41 -10.82 -25.39
CA LEU A 50 -7.58 -9.93 -25.27
C LEU A 50 -8.05 -9.42 -26.64
N LYS A 51 -7.12 -8.98 -27.52
CA LYS A 51 -7.44 -8.56 -28.89
C LYS A 51 -8.00 -9.69 -29.77
N GLN A 52 -7.75 -10.95 -29.41
CA GLN A 52 -8.27 -12.12 -30.11
C GLN A 52 -9.60 -12.62 -29.54
N GLY A 53 -10.17 -11.94 -28.53
CA GLY A 53 -11.45 -12.27 -27.93
C GLY A 53 -11.37 -13.28 -26.79
N TYR A 54 -10.18 -13.56 -26.25
CA TYR A 54 -10.06 -14.31 -25.01
C TYR A 54 -10.30 -13.41 -23.81
N ASP A 55 -10.84 -14.02 -22.75
CA ASP A 55 -11.07 -13.38 -21.47
C ASP A 55 -10.74 -14.37 -20.34
N ALA A 56 -10.35 -13.85 -19.18
CA ALA A 56 -9.88 -14.67 -18.07
C ALA A 56 -10.17 -14.05 -16.70
N TYR A 57 -10.72 -14.84 -15.79
CA TYR A 57 -11.06 -14.41 -14.44
C TYR A 57 -11.24 -15.58 -13.46
N LEU A 58 -11.16 -15.27 -12.17
CA LEU A 58 -11.45 -16.19 -11.08
C LEU A 58 -12.93 -16.57 -11.09
N VAL A 59 -13.20 -17.86 -10.91
CA VAL A 59 -14.53 -18.45 -10.80
C VAL A 59 -14.61 -19.36 -9.58
N ASP A 60 -15.77 -19.44 -8.94
CA ASP A 60 -16.08 -20.40 -7.87
C ASP A 60 -16.93 -21.58 -8.36
N SER A 61 -17.36 -21.56 -9.62
CA SER A 61 -18.20 -22.60 -10.22
C SER A 61 -17.47 -23.91 -10.47
N ALA A 62 -16.13 -23.90 -10.46
CA ALA A 62 -15.31 -25.07 -10.72
C ALA A 62 -13.90 -24.89 -10.13
N ALA A 63 -13.69 -25.30 -8.88
CA ALA A 63 -12.36 -25.39 -8.27
C ALA A 63 -11.89 -26.86 -8.22
N TYR A 64 -10.59 -27.10 -8.36
CA TYR A 64 -9.93 -28.36 -8.05
C TYR A 64 -9.62 -28.43 -6.54
N GLN A 65 -9.04 -27.34 -6.01
CA GLN A 65 -8.64 -27.23 -4.62
C GLN A 65 -8.89 -25.80 -4.12
N GLY A 66 -9.84 -25.62 -3.21
CA GLY A 66 -10.11 -24.32 -2.60
C GLY A 66 -11.45 -23.76 -3.05
N LYS A 67 -11.57 -22.43 -3.05
CA LYS A 67 -12.79 -21.76 -3.45
C LYS A 67 -12.76 -21.35 -4.92
N TYR A 68 -11.59 -21.02 -5.47
CA TYR A 68 -11.50 -20.42 -6.79
C TYR A 68 -10.63 -21.25 -7.74
N SER A 69 -10.86 -21.09 -9.03
CA SER A 69 -9.89 -21.42 -10.08
C SER A 69 -9.82 -20.29 -11.08
N LEU A 70 -8.72 -20.21 -11.83
CA LEU A 70 -8.62 -19.26 -12.93
C LEU A 70 -9.20 -19.89 -14.20
N MET A 71 -10.25 -19.26 -14.72
CA MET A 71 -10.85 -19.64 -16.00
C MET A 71 -10.28 -18.76 -17.12
N LEU A 72 -9.93 -19.36 -18.25
CA LEU A 72 -9.61 -18.73 -19.53
C LEU A 72 -10.62 -19.22 -20.56
N TYR A 73 -11.33 -18.32 -21.24
CA TYR A 73 -12.34 -18.73 -22.22
C TYR A 73 -12.38 -17.83 -23.45
N ASN A 74 -12.97 -18.36 -24.51
CA ASN A 74 -13.33 -17.61 -25.72
C ASN A 74 -14.62 -18.21 -26.29
N ASP A 75 -15.66 -17.38 -26.35
CA ASP A 75 -17.03 -17.71 -26.76
C ASP A 75 -17.26 -17.60 -28.28
N ASN A 76 -16.30 -17.03 -29.00
CA ASN A 76 -16.44 -16.85 -30.43
C ASN A 76 -16.15 -18.16 -31.19
N PRO A 77 -16.93 -18.48 -32.23
CA PRO A 77 -16.61 -19.58 -33.15
C PRO A 77 -15.40 -19.17 -34.00
N ILE A 78 -14.19 -19.31 -33.46
CA ILE A 78 -12.96 -18.80 -34.09
C ILE A 78 -12.05 -19.93 -34.57
N GLU A 79 -11.52 -19.65 -35.76
CA GLU A 79 -10.38 -20.25 -36.48
C GLU A 79 -9.30 -20.91 -35.59
N GLU A 80 -8.93 -22.12 -35.98
CA GLU A 80 -7.98 -23.05 -35.33
C GLU A 80 -6.57 -22.47 -35.04
N LYS A 81 -6.21 -21.32 -35.61
CA LYS A 81 -4.86 -20.72 -35.47
C LYS A 81 -4.71 -19.73 -34.31
N LYS A 82 -5.81 -19.34 -33.64
CA LYS A 82 -5.77 -18.39 -32.52
C LYS A 82 -5.59 -19.10 -31.18
N PHE A 83 -5.00 -18.40 -30.23
CA PHE A 83 -4.79 -18.91 -28.88
C PHE A 83 -4.80 -17.79 -27.84
N GLY A 84 -5.25 -18.12 -26.64
CA GLY A 84 -5.17 -17.29 -25.45
C GLY A 84 -4.25 -17.92 -24.43
N ILE A 85 -3.65 -17.11 -23.57
CA ILE A 85 -2.85 -17.59 -22.44
C ILE A 85 -3.21 -16.82 -21.18
N VAL A 86 -3.17 -17.52 -20.05
CA VAL A 86 -3.05 -16.94 -18.71
C VAL A 86 -1.67 -17.28 -18.19
N GLN A 87 -0.95 -16.29 -17.65
CA GLN A 87 0.46 -16.47 -17.35
C GLN A 87 0.95 -15.66 -16.16
N GLN A 88 2.11 -16.06 -15.66
CA GLN A 88 2.99 -15.23 -14.85
C GLN A 88 4.30 -14.99 -15.60
N MET A 89 4.94 -13.87 -15.27
CA MET A 89 6.33 -13.62 -15.61
C MET A 89 7.08 -13.36 -14.32
N ILE A 90 8.15 -14.12 -14.09
CA ILE A 90 8.97 -14.03 -12.89
C ILE A 90 10.41 -13.66 -13.26
N ASP A 91 11.12 -13.00 -12.35
CA ASP A 91 12.55 -12.77 -12.41
C ASP A 91 13.27 -14.13 -12.38
N ALA A 92 14.11 -14.38 -13.38
CA ALA A 92 14.81 -15.64 -13.52
C ALA A 92 16.01 -15.77 -12.57
N LYS A 93 16.42 -14.70 -11.88
CA LYS A 93 17.69 -14.60 -11.14
C LYS A 93 17.94 -15.75 -10.18
N ASN A 94 16.94 -16.10 -9.37
CA ASN A 94 17.06 -17.19 -8.38
C ASN A 94 17.09 -18.58 -9.03
N TYR A 95 16.68 -18.69 -10.28
CA TYR A 95 16.56 -19.94 -11.01
C TYR A 95 17.69 -20.17 -12.01
N ARG A 96 18.54 -19.17 -12.27
CA ARG A 96 19.65 -19.22 -13.23
C ARG A 96 20.53 -20.47 -13.05
N GLY A 97 20.74 -21.19 -14.15
CA GLY A 97 21.54 -22.42 -14.16
C GLY A 97 20.86 -23.64 -13.54
N LYS A 98 19.58 -23.54 -13.16
CA LYS A 98 18.82 -24.63 -12.53
C LYS A 98 17.80 -25.22 -13.49
N LYS A 99 17.39 -26.45 -13.18
CA LYS A 99 16.21 -27.07 -13.75
C LYS A 99 15.01 -26.73 -12.88
N VAL A 100 13.88 -26.37 -13.49
CA VAL A 100 12.64 -25.98 -12.81
C VAL A 100 11.47 -26.80 -13.33
N TYR A 101 10.41 -26.92 -12.53
CA TYR A 101 9.13 -27.48 -12.95
C TYR A 101 8.02 -26.43 -12.84
N PHE A 102 7.01 -26.58 -13.68
CA PHE A 102 5.72 -25.96 -13.53
C PHE A 102 4.64 -27.03 -13.61
N LYS A 103 3.84 -27.13 -12.56
CA LYS A 103 2.76 -28.10 -12.41
C LYS A 103 1.45 -27.37 -12.18
N ALA A 104 0.34 -27.89 -12.68
CA ALA A 104 -0.99 -27.42 -12.31
C ALA A 104 -2.07 -28.48 -12.56
N ALA A 105 -3.17 -28.41 -11.83
CA ALA A 105 -4.41 -29.07 -12.20
C ALA A 105 -5.07 -28.28 -13.35
N VAL A 106 -5.46 -28.97 -14.42
CA VAL A 106 -6.11 -28.37 -15.58
C VAL A 106 -7.29 -29.23 -16.03
N LYS A 107 -8.38 -28.58 -16.43
CA LYS A 107 -9.43 -29.19 -17.25
C LYS A 107 -9.81 -28.25 -18.38
N VAL A 108 -10.31 -28.81 -19.48
CA VAL A 108 -10.67 -28.05 -20.68
C VAL A 108 -11.96 -28.57 -21.32
N GLU A 109 -12.78 -27.65 -21.81
CA GLU A 109 -13.94 -27.89 -22.65
C GLU A 109 -13.72 -27.21 -24.01
N PRO A 110 -13.09 -27.90 -24.98
CA PRO A 110 -12.83 -27.32 -26.30
C PRO A 110 -14.13 -27.12 -27.06
N ALA A 111 -14.26 -25.99 -27.77
CA ALA A 111 -15.41 -25.75 -28.66
C ALA A 111 -15.32 -26.52 -29.99
N SER A 112 -14.18 -27.19 -30.28
CA SER A 112 -13.97 -27.99 -31.48
C SER A 112 -13.06 -29.19 -31.23
N LEU A 113 -13.09 -30.19 -32.12
CA LEU A 113 -12.22 -31.38 -32.07
C LEU A 113 -10.72 -31.06 -32.23
N LEU A 114 -10.38 -29.84 -32.63
CA LEU A 114 -9.00 -29.36 -32.81
C LEU A 114 -8.57 -28.37 -31.73
N GLY A 115 -9.50 -27.98 -30.85
CA GLY A 115 -9.19 -27.13 -29.69
C GLY A 115 -8.45 -27.92 -28.62
N THR A 116 -7.41 -27.32 -28.05
CA THR A 116 -6.56 -27.97 -27.04
C THR A 116 -6.13 -26.98 -25.97
N ALA A 117 -5.75 -27.50 -24.81
CA ALA A 117 -5.05 -26.78 -23.77
C ALA A 117 -3.59 -27.25 -23.64
N ASN A 118 -2.71 -26.39 -23.14
CA ASN A 118 -1.31 -26.73 -22.88
C ASN A 118 -0.83 -25.97 -21.64
N LEU A 119 0.01 -26.59 -20.79
CA LEU A 119 0.94 -25.81 -19.96
C LEU A 119 2.10 -25.35 -20.84
N PHE A 120 2.69 -24.21 -20.49
CA PHE A 120 3.90 -23.74 -21.17
C PHE A 120 4.86 -23.04 -20.21
N MET A 121 6.14 -23.05 -20.58
CA MET A 121 7.22 -22.34 -19.92
C MET A 121 8.18 -21.77 -20.96
N ARG A 122 8.65 -20.55 -20.76
CA ARG A 122 9.57 -19.84 -21.65
C ARG A 122 10.58 -19.06 -20.83
N VAL A 123 11.86 -19.14 -21.17
CA VAL A 123 12.94 -18.39 -20.50
C VAL A 123 13.53 -17.40 -21.48
N TYR A 124 13.72 -16.16 -21.04
CA TYR A 124 14.28 -15.07 -21.84
C TYR A 124 15.63 -14.59 -21.28
N LEU A 125 16.55 -14.30 -22.19
CA LEU A 125 17.80 -13.55 -21.96
C LEU A 125 17.55 -12.03 -22.06
N PRO A 126 18.54 -11.21 -21.66
CA PRO A 126 18.52 -9.77 -21.90
C PRO A 126 18.16 -9.40 -23.34
N GLY A 127 17.33 -8.37 -23.49
CA GLY A 127 16.83 -7.93 -24.79
C GLY A 127 15.70 -8.79 -25.36
N ASN A 128 15.03 -9.60 -24.53
CA ASN A 128 13.87 -10.42 -24.89
C ASN A 128 14.20 -11.53 -25.93
N VAL A 129 15.40 -12.11 -25.82
CA VAL A 129 15.86 -13.23 -26.66
C VAL A 129 15.47 -14.55 -26.02
N ASP A 130 14.88 -15.47 -26.79
CA ASP A 130 14.47 -16.78 -26.30
C ASP A 130 15.67 -17.65 -25.92
N ALA A 131 15.70 -18.13 -24.67
CA ALA A 131 16.67 -19.10 -24.19
C ALA A 131 16.10 -20.54 -24.16
N PHE A 132 14.83 -20.68 -23.80
CA PHE A 132 14.14 -21.98 -23.65
C PHE A 132 12.64 -21.83 -23.90
N TYR A 133 12.00 -22.86 -24.45
CA TYR A 133 10.54 -22.94 -24.61
C TYR A 133 10.03 -24.39 -24.57
N GLU A 134 9.10 -24.66 -23.67
CA GLU A 134 8.33 -25.91 -23.54
C GLU A 134 6.83 -25.58 -23.53
N ALA A 135 6.00 -26.36 -24.21
CA ALA A 135 4.56 -26.10 -24.36
C ALA A 135 3.71 -27.35 -24.60
N MET A 136 4.15 -28.52 -24.13
CA MET A 136 3.45 -29.80 -24.25
C MET A 136 3.01 -30.13 -25.69
N LYS A 137 3.86 -29.85 -26.69
CA LYS A 137 3.47 -29.91 -28.11
C LYS A 137 2.96 -31.29 -28.53
N ASP A 138 3.52 -32.35 -27.94
CA ASP A 138 3.20 -33.75 -28.28
C ASP A 138 2.09 -34.35 -27.41
N SER A 139 1.66 -33.64 -26.35
CA SER A 139 0.69 -34.12 -25.36
C SER A 139 -0.30 -33.02 -24.96
N PRO A 140 -1.11 -32.49 -25.89
CA PRO A 140 -2.12 -31.48 -25.57
C PRO A 140 -3.17 -32.00 -24.58
N ILE A 141 -3.63 -31.11 -23.71
CA ILE A 141 -4.68 -31.35 -22.74
C ILE A 141 -6.03 -31.22 -23.48
N VAL A 142 -6.86 -32.27 -23.43
CA VAL A 142 -8.17 -32.34 -24.10
C VAL A 142 -9.27 -32.90 -23.19
N ARG A 143 -8.96 -33.09 -21.91
CA ARG A 143 -9.85 -33.72 -20.91
C ARG A 143 -10.73 -32.68 -20.23
N SER A 144 -12.02 -33.00 -20.10
CA SER A 144 -13.01 -32.17 -19.41
C SER A 144 -13.06 -32.40 -17.89
N ASP A 145 -12.37 -33.42 -17.39
CA ASP A 145 -12.16 -33.68 -15.97
C ASP A 145 -10.80 -33.15 -15.49
N TRP A 146 -10.72 -32.76 -14.21
CA TRP A 146 -9.48 -32.26 -13.60
C TRP A 146 -8.39 -33.31 -13.61
N ASN A 147 -7.22 -32.96 -14.14
CA ASN A 147 -6.02 -33.77 -14.11
C ASN A 147 -4.81 -32.88 -13.85
N GLU A 148 -3.80 -33.41 -13.15
CA GLU A 148 -2.55 -32.71 -12.92
C GLU A 148 -1.60 -32.92 -14.10
N TYR A 149 -0.99 -31.82 -14.55
CA TYR A 149 0.00 -31.79 -15.62
C TYR A 149 1.25 -31.08 -15.14
N GLU A 150 2.40 -31.51 -15.64
CA GLU A 150 3.70 -30.98 -15.26
C GLU A 150 4.59 -30.83 -16.49
N ILE A 151 5.36 -29.74 -16.53
CA ILE A 151 6.43 -29.50 -17.50
C ILE A 151 7.70 -29.12 -16.77
N GLU A 152 8.84 -29.48 -17.34
CA GLU A 152 10.16 -29.15 -16.81
C GLU A 152 10.90 -28.23 -17.79
N GLY A 153 11.78 -27.37 -17.27
CA GLY A 153 12.58 -26.48 -18.10
C GLY A 153 13.95 -26.16 -17.50
N GLU A 154 14.90 -25.84 -18.36
CA GLU A 154 16.22 -25.36 -17.97
C GLU A 154 16.27 -23.84 -18.02
N VAL A 155 16.77 -23.22 -16.95
CA VAL A 155 16.90 -21.77 -16.87
C VAL A 155 18.34 -21.38 -17.18
N HIS A 156 18.51 -20.58 -18.23
CA HIS A 156 19.83 -20.14 -18.66
C HIS A 156 20.55 -19.32 -17.55
N PRO A 157 21.88 -19.44 -17.37
CA PRO A 157 22.63 -18.69 -16.37
C PRO A 157 22.49 -17.16 -16.46
N GLU A 158 22.28 -16.65 -17.67
CA GLU A 158 22.05 -15.22 -17.95
C GLU A 158 20.56 -14.87 -18.13
N ALA A 159 19.63 -15.73 -17.74
CA ALA A 159 18.21 -15.45 -17.92
C ALA A 159 17.76 -14.21 -17.12
N GLU A 160 16.91 -13.37 -17.71
CA GLU A 160 16.23 -12.27 -17.01
C GLU A 160 14.83 -12.68 -16.55
N ILE A 161 14.10 -13.42 -17.38
CA ILE A 161 12.67 -13.66 -17.16
C ILE A 161 12.33 -15.13 -17.41
N ILE A 162 11.50 -15.71 -16.54
CA ILE A 162 10.80 -16.96 -16.80
C ILE A 162 9.31 -16.64 -16.91
N ARG A 163 8.67 -17.11 -17.97
CA ARG A 163 7.25 -16.96 -18.21
C ARG A 163 6.61 -18.33 -18.26
N PHE A 164 5.55 -18.56 -17.51
CA PHE A 164 4.86 -19.84 -17.47
C PHE A 164 3.36 -19.64 -17.27
N GLY A 165 2.58 -20.67 -17.61
CA GLY A 165 1.14 -20.64 -17.43
C GLY A 165 0.40 -21.64 -18.31
N ALA A 166 -0.89 -21.38 -18.54
CA ALA A 166 -1.74 -22.22 -19.36
C ALA A 166 -2.17 -21.51 -20.64
N MET A 167 -2.35 -22.29 -21.70
CA MET A 167 -2.72 -21.85 -23.04
C MET A 167 -3.97 -22.59 -23.50
N LEU A 168 -4.92 -21.86 -24.08
CA LEU A 168 -6.10 -22.41 -24.77
C LEU A 168 -5.99 -22.09 -26.27
N ARG A 169 -5.98 -23.12 -27.12
CA ARG A 169 -5.98 -23.01 -28.59
C ARG A 169 -7.38 -23.18 -29.13
N GLY A 170 -7.81 -22.25 -29.99
CA GLY A 170 -9.19 -22.19 -30.49
C GLY A 170 -10.18 -21.68 -29.44
N GLY A 171 -11.48 -21.84 -29.71
CA GLY A 171 -12.56 -21.51 -28.78
C GLY A 171 -12.79 -22.60 -27.72
N GLY A 172 -13.42 -22.23 -26.62
CA GLY A 172 -13.71 -23.14 -25.50
C GLY A 172 -13.41 -22.52 -24.14
N ILE A 173 -13.31 -23.37 -23.12
CA ILE A 173 -13.05 -22.97 -21.74
C ILE A 173 -11.90 -23.83 -21.18
N LEU A 174 -10.93 -23.19 -20.53
CA LEU A 174 -9.85 -23.80 -19.78
C LEU A 174 -9.97 -23.35 -18.32
N TRP A 175 -9.85 -24.28 -17.38
CA TRP A 175 -9.66 -23.98 -15.97
C TRP A 175 -8.29 -24.46 -15.52
N ILE A 176 -7.59 -23.63 -14.76
CA ILE A 176 -6.33 -23.94 -14.09
C ILE A 176 -6.47 -23.68 -12.59
N ASP A 177 -5.97 -24.61 -11.79
CA ASP A 177 -5.98 -24.55 -10.34
C ASP A 177 -4.79 -25.35 -9.75
N ALA A 178 -4.51 -25.19 -8.45
CA ALA A 178 -3.43 -25.86 -7.72
C ALA A 178 -2.10 -25.87 -8.49
N ALA A 179 -1.73 -24.70 -9.02
CA ALA A 179 -0.44 -24.53 -9.66
C ALA A 179 0.69 -24.67 -8.62
N ASP A 180 1.86 -25.09 -9.10
CA ASP A 180 3.08 -25.18 -8.34
C ASP A 180 4.26 -24.91 -9.27
N PHE A 181 5.28 -24.24 -8.75
CA PHE A 181 6.48 -23.91 -9.49
C PHE A 181 7.68 -24.00 -8.57
N GLY A 182 8.66 -24.81 -8.95
CA GLY A 182 9.82 -25.07 -8.11
C GLY A 182 11.05 -25.50 -8.90
N ILE A 183 12.14 -25.72 -8.17
CA ILE A 183 13.41 -26.21 -8.72
C ILE A 183 13.41 -27.74 -8.67
N ILE A 184 13.89 -28.39 -9.72
CA ILE A 184 14.07 -29.84 -9.82
C ILE A 184 15.50 -30.18 -9.39
N GLY A 185 15.62 -30.90 -8.28
CA GLY A 185 16.89 -31.32 -7.68
C GLY A 185 16.79 -31.34 -6.15
N GLU A 186 17.71 -32.03 -5.47
CA GLU A 186 17.81 -31.94 -4.02
C GLU A 186 18.12 -30.48 -3.63
N GLU A 187 17.26 -29.88 -2.79
CA GLU A 187 17.64 -28.68 -2.04
C GLU A 187 19.00 -28.98 -1.41
N SER A 188 20.05 -28.29 -1.86
CA SER A 188 21.41 -28.48 -1.36
C SER A 188 21.38 -28.65 0.17
N GLU A 189 21.79 -29.84 0.61
CA GLU A 189 21.84 -30.29 2.02
C GLU A 189 22.81 -29.48 2.90
N LEU A 190 23.10 -28.22 2.60
CA LEU A 190 23.81 -27.30 3.48
C LEU A 190 22.82 -26.59 4.41
N LEU A 191 21.98 -27.37 5.09
CA LEU A 191 21.11 -26.86 6.13
C LEU A 191 21.95 -26.59 7.38
N ASP A 192 22.43 -25.34 7.52
CA ASP A 192 22.94 -24.82 8.79
C ASP A 192 21.86 -25.07 9.86
N PRO A 193 22.08 -26.03 10.78
CA PRO A 193 21.02 -26.50 11.66
C PRO A 193 20.69 -25.44 12.70
N ALA A 194 19.52 -25.59 13.34
CA ALA A 194 19.15 -24.76 14.48
C ALA A 194 20.20 -24.86 15.60
N GLN A 195 20.75 -23.72 16.02
CA GLN A 195 21.74 -23.61 17.08
C GLN A 195 21.71 -22.21 17.70
N PRO A 196 21.87 -22.07 19.03
CA PRO A 196 21.86 -20.78 19.69
C PRO A 196 22.98 -19.87 19.20
N LEU A 197 22.74 -18.56 19.18
CA LEU A 197 23.77 -17.55 18.95
C LEU A 197 24.70 -17.46 20.16
N ARG A 198 25.99 -17.21 19.92
CA ARG A 198 26.91 -16.72 20.97
C ARG A 198 26.62 -15.25 21.25
N GLU A 199 26.90 -14.79 22.48
CA GLU A 199 26.66 -13.39 22.88
C GLU A 199 27.30 -12.38 21.93
N ASN A 200 28.59 -12.55 21.60
CA ASN A 200 29.26 -11.70 20.61
C ASN A 200 28.62 -11.78 19.22
N GLY A 201 28.16 -12.97 18.80
CA GLY A 201 27.50 -13.17 17.51
C GLY A 201 26.16 -12.44 17.43
N LEU A 202 25.37 -12.48 18.51
CA LEU A 202 24.12 -11.73 18.64
C LEU A 202 24.36 -10.22 18.56
N GLN A 203 25.37 -9.72 19.28
CA GLN A 203 25.73 -8.29 19.25
C GLN A 203 26.23 -7.86 17.85
N ASN A 204 27.05 -8.67 17.19
CA ASN A 204 27.54 -8.39 15.84
C ASN A 204 26.40 -8.37 14.82
N LEU A 205 25.51 -9.37 14.83
CA LEU A 205 24.35 -9.42 13.92
C LEU A 205 23.38 -8.27 14.18
N SER A 206 23.16 -7.90 15.45
CA SER A 206 22.33 -6.74 15.80
C SER A 206 22.93 -5.43 15.29
N SER A 207 24.25 -5.26 15.44
CA SER A 207 24.99 -4.09 14.94
C SER A 207 24.96 -4.04 13.41
N PHE A 208 25.14 -5.18 12.75
CA PHE A 208 25.08 -5.31 11.29
C PHE A 208 23.69 -5.01 10.75
N ALA A 209 22.62 -5.48 11.39
CA ALA A 209 21.24 -5.20 10.98
C ALA A 209 20.93 -3.71 10.92
N LYS A 210 21.42 -2.95 11.91
CA LYS A 210 21.31 -1.49 11.99
C LYS A 210 22.03 -0.78 10.84
N ILE A 211 23.26 -1.18 10.56
CA ILE A 211 24.06 -0.60 9.46
C ILE A 211 23.41 -0.95 8.11
N TYR A 212 23.01 -2.21 7.95
CA TYR A 212 22.33 -2.71 6.77
C TYR A 212 21.08 -1.90 6.43
N GLY A 213 20.18 -1.66 7.39
CA GLY A 213 18.96 -0.88 7.16
C GLY A 213 19.23 0.57 6.80
N ASN A 214 20.13 1.22 7.54
CA ASN A 214 20.50 2.61 7.26
C ASN A 214 21.04 2.76 5.83
N ILE A 215 21.93 1.87 5.40
CA ILE A 215 22.51 1.97 4.05
C ILE A 215 21.51 1.55 2.97
N ARG A 216 20.86 0.39 3.14
CA ARG A 216 19.90 -0.16 2.15
C ARG A 216 18.78 0.83 1.83
N TYR A 217 18.22 1.44 2.86
CA TYR A 217 17.04 2.27 2.70
C TYR A 217 17.40 3.75 2.54
N PHE A 218 18.36 4.29 3.29
CA PHE A 218 18.54 5.75 3.38
C PHE A 218 19.86 6.29 2.82
N TYR A 219 20.73 5.46 2.22
CA TYR A 219 21.93 5.97 1.57
C TYR A 219 21.61 6.50 0.15
N PRO A 220 21.86 7.79 -0.15
CA PRO A 220 21.38 8.40 -1.38
C PRO A 220 22.33 8.18 -2.57
N ASP A 221 22.50 6.91 -2.97
CA ASP A 221 23.22 6.50 -4.18
C ASP A 221 22.32 5.73 -5.16
N LEU A 222 22.19 6.25 -6.39
CA LEU A 222 21.37 5.65 -7.46
C LEU A 222 21.83 4.25 -7.86
N ASN A 223 23.10 3.89 -7.67
CA ASN A 223 23.61 2.56 -8.00
C ASN A 223 23.05 1.47 -7.08
N LEU A 224 22.53 1.83 -5.90
CA LEU A 224 21.97 0.88 -4.94
C LEU A 224 20.55 0.42 -5.28
N GLN A 225 19.88 1.09 -6.21
CA GLN A 225 18.50 0.76 -6.59
C GLN A 225 18.36 -0.66 -7.15
N ASN A 226 19.39 -1.16 -7.83
CA ASN A 226 19.42 -2.51 -8.43
C ASN A 226 20.32 -3.49 -7.68
N PHE A 227 20.80 -3.12 -6.49
CA PHE A 227 21.69 -3.98 -5.71
C PHE A 227 20.92 -5.12 -5.03
N ASP A 228 21.50 -6.32 -5.01
CA ASP A 228 20.89 -7.49 -4.37
C ASP A 228 21.12 -7.49 -2.85
N TRP A 229 20.30 -6.71 -2.17
CA TRP A 229 20.34 -6.59 -0.73
C TRP A 229 20.00 -7.88 0.01
N GLU A 230 19.25 -8.80 -0.59
CA GLU A 230 18.83 -10.07 0.03
C GLU A 230 19.97 -11.08 0.00
N HIS A 231 20.63 -11.23 -1.15
CA HIS A 231 21.83 -12.08 -1.27
C HIS A 231 22.98 -11.55 -0.41
N PHE A 232 23.14 -10.22 -0.36
CA PHE A 232 24.16 -9.57 0.47
C PHE A 232 23.99 -9.89 1.96
N VAL A 233 22.77 -9.74 2.49
CA VAL A 233 22.52 -10.03 3.91
C VAL A 233 22.69 -11.52 4.20
N LEU A 234 22.16 -12.40 3.34
CA LEU A 234 22.25 -13.85 3.51
C LEU A 234 23.71 -14.34 3.53
N SER A 235 24.51 -13.86 2.58
CA SER A 235 25.93 -14.21 2.48
C SER A 235 26.78 -13.66 3.63
N SER A 236 26.33 -12.58 4.29
CA SER A 236 27.08 -11.94 5.37
C SER A 236 26.90 -12.61 6.74
N ILE A 237 25.78 -13.32 6.98
CA ILE A 237 25.41 -13.84 8.31
C ILE A 237 26.54 -14.62 8.99
N SER A 238 27.08 -15.64 8.34
CA SER A 238 28.11 -16.49 8.95
C SER A 238 29.41 -15.75 9.22
N LYS A 239 29.78 -14.79 8.37
CA LYS A 239 31.01 -14.04 8.57
C LYS A 239 30.85 -13.10 9.75
N VAL A 240 29.76 -12.31 9.78
CA VAL A 240 29.45 -11.36 10.86
C VAL A 240 29.33 -12.04 12.22
N GLU A 241 28.62 -13.16 12.31
CA GLU A 241 28.45 -13.91 13.56
C GLU A 241 29.79 -14.35 14.16
N ASN A 242 30.78 -14.68 13.33
CA ASN A 242 32.07 -15.24 13.73
C ASN A 242 33.19 -14.22 13.97
N LEU A 243 32.94 -12.91 13.77
CA LEU A 243 33.93 -11.86 14.05
C LEU A 243 34.20 -11.77 15.55
N LYS A 244 35.50 -11.75 15.92
CA LYS A 244 35.91 -11.97 17.32
C LYS A 244 35.97 -10.69 18.13
N ASN A 245 36.28 -9.56 17.48
CA ASN A 245 36.51 -8.28 18.14
C ASN A 245 35.94 -7.13 17.31
N GLN A 246 35.84 -5.95 17.93
CA GLN A 246 35.27 -4.75 17.33
C GLN A 246 36.07 -4.25 16.11
N THR A 247 37.38 -4.40 16.10
CA THR A 247 38.23 -4.01 14.96
C THR A 247 37.92 -4.86 13.73
N ASP A 248 37.89 -6.19 13.88
CA ASP A 248 37.52 -7.11 12.79
C ASP A 248 36.11 -6.81 12.25
N PHE A 249 35.18 -6.44 13.13
CA PHE A 249 33.84 -6.00 12.75
C PHE A 249 33.86 -4.73 11.90
N ILE A 250 34.53 -3.67 12.37
CA ILE A 250 34.64 -2.41 11.64
C ILE A 250 35.33 -2.62 10.28
N ASP A 251 36.41 -3.41 10.24
CA ASP A 251 37.12 -3.71 9.01
C ASP A 251 36.25 -4.49 8.02
N PHE A 252 35.45 -5.45 8.51
CA PHE A 252 34.48 -6.15 7.67
C PHE A 252 33.44 -5.20 7.08
N ILE A 253 32.86 -4.31 7.90
CA ILE A 253 31.85 -3.35 7.42
C ILE A 253 32.47 -2.41 6.39
N LYS A 254 33.64 -1.83 6.68
CA LYS A 254 34.34 -0.95 5.72
C LYS A 254 34.61 -1.67 4.41
N ASN A 255 35.14 -2.89 4.44
CA ASN A 255 35.45 -3.62 3.21
C ASN A 255 34.20 -4.03 2.42
N SER A 256 33.09 -4.32 3.10
CA SER A 256 31.87 -4.80 2.45
C SER A 256 30.96 -3.68 1.94
N PHE A 257 30.95 -2.54 2.63
CA PHE A 257 30.07 -1.41 2.29
C PHE A 257 30.78 -0.25 1.60
N SER A 258 32.10 -0.04 1.72
CA SER A 258 32.76 1.08 1.02
C SER A 258 32.54 1.08 -0.51
N PRO A 259 32.46 -0.08 -1.20
CA PRO A 259 32.11 -0.12 -2.63
C PRO A 259 30.67 0.34 -2.93
N LEU A 260 29.78 0.28 -1.95
CA LEU A 260 28.34 0.58 -2.07
C LEU A 260 27.99 1.95 -1.49
N ALA A 261 28.72 2.36 -0.45
CA ALA A 261 28.50 3.53 0.37
C ALA A 261 29.89 4.08 0.79
N PRO A 262 30.56 4.85 -0.08
CA PRO A 262 31.93 5.30 0.17
C PRO A 262 32.05 6.27 1.35
N TYR A 263 30.96 6.99 1.66
CA TYR A 263 30.88 7.91 2.79
C TYR A 263 30.26 7.23 4.02
N ILE A 264 31.03 6.35 4.66
CA ILE A 264 30.69 5.79 5.98
C ILE A 264 31.81 6.06 6.98
N HIS A 265 31.45 6.24 8.25
CA HIS A 265 32.42 6.49 9.31
C HIS A 265 32.00 5.87 10.65
N PHE A 266 32.96 5.72 11.57
CA PHE A 266 32.72 5.19 12.91
C PHE A 266 33.34 6.10 13.97
N GLU A 267 32.60 6.32 15.06
CA GLU A 267 33.06 7.12 16.20
C GLU A 267 32.82 6.39 17.52
N ASP A 268 33.62 6.74 18.53
CA ASP A 268 33.56 6.12 19.87
C ASP A 268 32.55 6.79 20.81
N SER A 269 32.00 7.94 20.43
CA SER A 269 31.12 8.75 21.26
C SER A 269 30.11 9.53 20.43
N GLN A 270 28.89 9.68 20.98
CA GLN A 270 27.80 10.38 20.30
C GLN A 270 28.16 11.83 19.96
N LYS A 271 28.93 12.49 20.83
CA LYS A 271 29.36 13.88 20.61
C LYS A 271 30.24 13.99 19.36
N LYS A 272 31.32 13.18 19.27
CA LYS A 272 32.17 13.16 18.08
C LYS A 272 31.39 12.77 16.83
N ALA A 273 30.44 11.84 16.96
CA ALA A 273 29.61 11.40 15.86
C ALA A 273 28.74 12.54 15.29
N LYS A 274 28.11 13.34 16.16
CA LYS A 274 27.30 14.50 15.74
C LYS A 274 28.14 15.64 15.14
N ASP A 275 29.38 15.80 15.62
CA ASP A 275 30.29 16.85 15.16
C ASP A 275 31.04 16.50 13.86
N TYR A 276 31.02 15.23 13.42
CA TYR A 276 31.70 14.77 12.21
C TYR A 276 31.12 15.41 10.94
N LYS A 277 31.97 15.65 9.93
CA LYS A 277 31.56 16.20 8.62
C LYS A 277 32.15 15.37 7.50
N PHE A 278 31.29 14.80 6.65
CA PHE A 278 31.70 14.03 5.47
C PHE A 278 32.25 14.91 4.34
N PHE A 279 31.77 16.14 4.23
CA PHE A 279 32.03 17.01 3.09
C PHE A 279 32.85 18.25 3.50
N THR A 280 33.77 18.64 2.63
CA THR A 280 34.64 19.81 2.82
C THR A 280 33.93 21.11 2.43
N ALA A 281 34.58 22.26 2.57
CA ALA A 281 34.05 23.53 2.09
C ALA A 281 33.92 23.58 0.56
N GLU A 282 34.79 22.87 -0.17
CA GLU A 282 34.74 22.78 -1.65
C GLU A 282 33.50 22.01 -2.11
N ASP A 283 33.17 20.92 -1.42
CA ASP A 283 31.95 20.14 -1.69
C ASP A 283 30.65 20.93 -1.47
N LYS A 284 30.68 22.02 -0.70
CA LYS A 284 29.52 22.91 -0.51
C LYS A 284 29.20 23.74 -1.76
N SER A 285 30.12 23.83 -2.71
CA SER A 285 29.91 24.55 -3.97
C SER A 285 29.20 23.71 -5.04
N LYS A 286 29.01 22.41 -4.79
CA LYS A 286 28.31 21.49 -5.69
C LYS A 286 26.80 21.74 -5.66
N ASN A 287 26.16 21.76 -6.83
CA ASN A 287 24.76 22.17 -6.96
C ASN A 287 23.73 21.03 -6.82
N ILE A 288 24.17 19.76 -6.83
CA ILE A 288 23.28 18.60 -6.69
C ILE A 288 23.43 18.03 -5.29
N HIS A 289 22.33 18.02 -4.55
CA HIS A 289 22.24 17.49 -3.19
C HIS A 289 21.22 16.35 -3.15
N LEU A 290 21.70 15.11 -3.08
CA LEU A 290 20.87 13.91 -3.18
C LEU A 290 20.42 13.43 -1.81
N ALA A 291 19.13 13.16 -1.65
CA ALA A 291 18.56 12.50 -0.48
C ALA A 291 17.57 11.41 -0.90
N VAL A 292 17.33 10.44 -0.03
CA VAL A 292 16.29 9.42 -0.26
C VAL A 292 14.92 9.93 0.15
N LYS A 293 13.90 9.60 -0.65
CA LYS A 293 12.48 9.85 -0.40
C LYS A 293 11.70 8.56 -0.59
N HIS A 294 11.13 8.03 0.49
CA HIS A 294 10.21 6.89 0.44
C HIS A 294 8.77 7.36 0.65
N ILE A 295 7.93 7.20 -0.35
CA ILE A 295 6.48 7.32 -0.24
C ILE A 295 5.94 5.94 0.16
N GLY A 296 5.53 5.81 1.42
CA GLY A 296 5.22 4.53 2.06
C GLY A 296 6.45 3.65 2.33
N PRO A 297 6.25 2.38 2.71
CA PRO A 297 7.34 1.45 2.97
C PRO A 297 8.16 1.12 1.71
N ALA A 298 9.48 0.98 1.87
CA ALA A 298 10.38 0.60 0.78
C ALA A 298 10.37 -0.93 0.56
N THR A 299 9.63 -1.38 -0.44
CA THR A 299 9.24 -2.81 -0.57
C THR A 299 9.83 -3.51 -1.78
N GLY A 300 10.57 -2.80 -2.63
CA GLY A 300 11.15 -3.34 -3.87
C GLY A 300 10.12 -3.71 -4.95
N THR A 301 8.84 -3.78 -4.60
CA THR A 301 7.71 -3.94 -5.54
C THR A 301 7.27 -2.57 -6.04
N LYS A 302 7.18 -2.41 -7.36
CA LYS A 302 6.58 -1.21 -7.94
C LYS A 302 5.11 -1.13 -7.52
N SER A 303 4.71 0.03 -7.02
CA SER A 303 3.34 0.36 -6.67
C SER A 303 3.02 1.69 -7.32
N GLU A 304 1.77 1.88 -7.74
CA GLU A 304 1.36 3.19 -8.23
C GLU A 304 1.14 4.21 -7.10
N VAL A 305 1.14 3.76 -5.84
CA VAL A 305 0.95 4.59 -4.63
C VAL A 305 2.24 4.72 -3.81
N PHE A 306 3.09 3.69 -3.81
CA PHE A 306 4.32 3.67 -3.01
C PHE A 306 5.53 3.72 -3.93
N GLU A 307 6.50 4.53 -3.55
CA GLU A 307 7.67 4.77 -4.38
C GLU A 307 8.90 5.07 -3.52
N SER A 308 10.07 4.63 -3.97
CA SER A 308 11.35 5.01 -3.37
C SER A 308 12.19 5.70 -4.43
N GLN A 309 12.57 6.94 -4.15
CA GLN A 309 13.32 7.79 -5.08
C GLN A 309 14.55 8.38 -4.40
N ILE A 310 15.56 8.70 -5.20
CA ILE A 310 16.63 9.61 -4.81
C ILE A 310 16.37 10.93 -5.52
N VAL A 311 16.27 12.00 -4.75
CA VAL A 311 15.83 13.31 -5.25
C VAL A 311 16.88 14.37 -4.96
N ASN A 312 16.94 15.38 -5.82
CA ASN A 312 17.72 16.58 -5.55
C ASN A 312 16.94 17.50 -4.61
N VAL A 313 17.39 17.68 -3.37
CA VAL A 313 16.71 18.52 -2.37
C VAL A 313 16.80 20.01 -2.69
N ASN A 314 17.62 20.41 -3.67
CA ASN A 314 17.66 21.77 -4.21
C ASN A 314 16.62 21.98 -5.34
N GLN A 315 15.62 21.12 -5.46
CA GLN A 315 14.55 21.23 -6.45
C GLN A 315 13.18 20.98 -5.80
N SER A 316 12.13 21.56 -6.41
CA SER A 316 10.76 21.36 -5.97
C SER A 316 10.37 19.89 -5.96
N GLN A 317 9.78 19.48 -4.84
CA GLN A 317 9.22 18.13 -4.67
C GLN A 317 7.71 18.09 -4.87
N ARG A 318 7.08 19.23 -5.18
CA ARG A 318 5.69 19.26 -5.60
C ARG A 318 5.58 18.74 -7.02
N GLU A 319 4.57 17.89 -7.26
CA GLU A 319 4.33 17.28 -8.57
C GLU A 319 3.92 18.28 -9.65
N MET A 320 3.53 19.50 -9.25
CA MET A 320 3.11 20.58 -10.14
C MET A 320 3.33 21.94 -9.46
N GLU A 321 3.33 23.00 -10.25
CA GLU A 321 3.38 24.40 -9.80
C GLU A 321 2.01 24.93 -9.35
N GLY A 322 2.02 25.99 -8.54
CA GLY A 322 0.84 26.76 -8.16
C GLY A 322 0.46 27.74 -9.26
N ILE A 323 -0.53 27.39 -10.10
CA ILE A 323 -0.87 28.15 -11.30
C ILE A 323 -2.23 28.81 -11.13
N VAL A 324 -2.28 30.14 -11.24
CA VAL A 324 -3.52 30.91 -11.39
C VAL A 324 -3.53 31.54 -12.78
N PHE A 325 -4.57 31.26 -13.56
CA PHE A 325 -4.59 31.62 -14.97
C PHE A 325 -5.90 32.27 -15.43
N GLN A 326 -5.84 32.93 -16.58
CA GLN A 326 -6.98 33.44 -17.34
C GLN A 326 -6.81 33.13 -18.83
N TYR A 327 -7.89 32.71 -19.49
CA TYR A 327 -7.92 32.60 -20.95
C TYR A 327 -8.42 33.88 -21.59
N ILE A 328 -7.79 34.29 -22.68
CA ILE A 328 -8.26 35.35 -23.57
C ILE A 328 -8.36 34.82 -25.01
N ASP A 329 -9.28 35.41 -25.78
CA ASP A 329 -9.46 35.11 -27.19
C ASP A 329 -8.28 35.68 -28.01
N ALA A 330 -7.70 34.87 -28.90
CA ALA A 330 -6.52 35.27 -29.67
C ALA A 330 -6.84 36.22 -30.84
N GLU A 331 -8.10 36.33 -31.28
CA GLU A 331 -8.52 36.96 -32.54
C GLU A 331 -7.95 38.37 -32.73
N GLN A 332 -8.03 39.20 -31.69
CA GLN A 332 -7.55 40.59 -31.74
C GLN A 332 -6.03 40.74 -31.68
N PHE A 333 -5.30 39.65 -31.39
CA PHE A 333 -3.85 39.64 -31.19
C PHE A 333 -3.10 38.96 -32.33
N LYS A 334 -3.79 38.26 -33.24
CA LYS A 334 -3.20 37.56 -34.40
C LYS A 334 -2.24 38.45 -35.19
N GLY A 335 -1.05 37.93 -35.43
CA GLY A 335 0.05 38.61 -36.13
C GLY A 335 0.67 39.78 -35.38
N LYS A 336 0.41 39.93 -34.07
CA LYS A 336 0.96 40.99 -33.22
C LYS A 336 1.83 40.39 -32.12
N THR A 337 2.67 41.21 -31.50
CA THR A 337 3.38 40.85 -30.27
C THR A 337 2.56 41.35 -29.08
N ILE A 338 2.36 40.49 -28.08
CA ILE A 338 1.78 40.91 -26.81
C ILE A 338 2.84 40.84 -25.71
N LYS A 339 2.79 41.79 -24.78
CA LYS A 339 3.58 41.83 -23.55
C LYS A 339 2.65 41.76 -22.37
N PHE A 340 2.74 40.68 -21.61
CA PHE A 340 1.99 40.47 -20.38
C PHE A 340 2.85 40.91 -19.19
N LYS A 341 2.32 41.87 -18.42
CA LYS A 341 3.01 42.52 -17.30
C LYS A 341 2.27 42.31 -16.00
N ALA A 342 3.00 42.26 -14.89
CA ALA A 342 2.44 42.26 -13.55
C ALA A 342 3.46 42.81 -12.54
N PHE A 343 2.99 43.49 -11.49
CA PHE A 343 3.79 43.71 -10.30
C PHE A 343 3.77 42.46 -9.45
N SER A 344 4.93 42.03 -8.98
CA SER A 344 5.05 40.85 -8.13
C SER A 344 6.09 41.01 -7.04
N ARG A 345 5.87 40.29 -5.94
CA ARG A 345 6.84 40.03 -4.88
C ARG A 345 6.68 38.60 -4.37
N ILE A 346 7.75 38.00 -3.87
CA ILE A 346 7.74 36.63 -3.36
C ILE A 346 8.36 36.56 -1.95
N GLU A 347 7.80 35.69 -1.13
CA GLU A 347 8.39 35.16 0.10
C GLU A 347 8.65 33.67 -0.14
N ALA A 348 9.82 33.37 -0.70
CA ALA A 348 10.25 32.01 -1.03
C ALA A 348 10.35 31.14 0.23
N GLY A 349 9.78 29.93 0.19
CA GLY A 349 9.81 28.98 1.31
C GLY A 349 11.12 28.20 1.44
N ASP A 350 11.89 28.13 0.35
CA ASP A 350 13.20 27.48 0.25
C ASP A 350 14.08 28.16 -0.83
N SER A 351 15.26 27.60 -1.11
CA SER A 351 16.25 28.17 -2.03
C SER A 351 15.93 28.01 -3.52
N TYR A 352 15.01 27.12 -3.89
CA TYR A 352 14.63 26.86 -5.29
C TYR A 352 13.25 27.41 -5.64
N SER A 353 12.51 27.87 -4.63
CA SER A 353 11.21 28.48 -4.78
C SER A 353 11.29 29.80 -5.53
N GLN A 354 10.43 29.96 -6.51
CA GLN A 354 10.47 31.10 -7.43
C GLN A 354 9.11 31.40 -8.02
N GLY A 355 8.92 32.65 -8.41
CA GLY A 355 7.74 33.05 -9.18
C GLY A 355 8.00 33.05 -10.67
N GLN A 356 6.95 32.80 -11.43
CA GLN A 356 6.97 32.79 -12.89
C GLN A 356 5.72 33.45 -13.47
N MET A 357 5.82 33.87 -14.73
CA MET A 357 4.69 34.30 -15.55
C MET A 357 4.78 33.57 -16.88
N TRP A 358 3.68 32.96 -17.31
CA TRP A 358 3.64 32.22 -18.57
C TRP A 358 2.60 32.78 -19.53
N LEU A 359 2.95 32.74 -20.82
CA LEU A 359 2.08 33.03 -21.94
C LEU A 359 2.04 31.78 -22.82
N GLN A 360 0.91 31.09 -22.83
CA GLN A 360 0.70 29.90 -23.64
C GLN A 360 -0.23 30.21 -24.80
N ILE A 361 0.17 29.85 -26.02
CA ILE A 361 -0.61 30.03 -27.26
C ILE A 361 -1.14 28.68 -27.72
N ASN A 362 -2.45 28.58 -27.95
CA ASN A 362 -3.11 27.38 -28.45
C ASN A 362 -3.67 27.63 -29.85
N LEU A 363 -3.42 26.71 -30.81
CA LEU A 363 -3.96 26.79 -32.18
C LEU A 363 -5.38 26.21 -32.27
N ASP A 364 -5.70 25.27 -31.39
CA ASP A 364 -7.04 24.71 -31.19
C ASP A 364 -7.18 24.17 -29.75
N LYS A 365 -8.30 23.51 -29.42
CA LYS A 365 -8.59 23.02 -28.07
C LYS A 365 -7.58 22.02 -27.49
N ASN A 366 -6.82 21.31 -28.33
CA ASN A 366 -5.92 20.23 -27.89
C ASN A 366 -4.45 20.46 -28.25
N ASN A 367 -4.13 21.45 -29.08
CA ASN A 367 -2.78 21.71 -29.57
C ASN A 367 -2.18 22.99 -29.00
N VAL A 368 -1.27 22.81 -28.04
CA VAL A 368 -0.39 23.88 -27.55
C VAL A 368 0.65 24.19 -28.62
N HIS A 369 0.73 25.46 -29.04
CA HIS A 369 1.74 25.92 -30.00
C HIS A 369 3.07 26.22 -29.31
N SER A 370 3.00 27.06 -28.27
CA SER A 370 4.16 27.56 -27.55
C SER A 370 3.79 27.96 -26.14
N ILE A 371 4.78 27.91 -25.24
CA ILE A 371 4.73 28.46 -23.89
C ILE A 371 5.97 29.34 -23.75
N THR A 372 5.76 30.62 -23.48
CA THR A 372 6.85 31.57 -23.16
C THR A 372 6.80 31.86 -21.67
N ALA A 373 7.95 31.78 -21.01
CA ALA A 373 8.13 32.07 -19.59
C ALA A 373 9.07 33.28 -19.40
N LEU A 374 9.22 33.75 -18.16
CA LEU A 374 10.21 34.78 -17.83
C LEU A 374 11.63 34.21 -18.01
N GLU A 375 12.53 35.01 -18.59
CA GLU A 375 13.95 34.66 -18.64
C GLU A 375 14.55 34.63 -17.23
N ASP A 376 14.28 35.67 -16.44
CA ASP A 376 14.67 35.77 -15.03
C ASP A 376 13.46 35.50 -14.12
N PRO A 377 13.57 34.55 -13.17
CA PRO A 377 12.50 34.28 -12.23
C PRO A 377 12.24 35.42 -11.24
N ILE A 378 11.04 35.43 -10.67
CA ILE A 378 10.66 36.36 -9.62
C ILE A 378 11.23 35.85 -8.29
N LEU A 379 12.22 36.57 -7.77
CA LEU A 379 12.93 36.24 -6.52
C LEU A 379 12.92 37.38 -5.48
N LYS A 380 12.42 38.57 -5.85
CA LYS A 380 12.49 39.78 -5.01
C LYS A 380 11.35 39.84 -3.99
N LYS A 381 11.66 40.28 -2.77
CA LYS A 381 10.68 40.50 -1.69
C LYS A 381 9.94 41.84 -1.84
N GLU A 382 10.53 42.77 -2.57
CA GLU A 382 9.96 44.05 -2.94
C GLU A 382 9.13 43.94 -4.22
N TRP A 383 8.05 44.71 -4.29
CA TRP A 383 7.23 44.81 -5.50
C TRP A 383 8.06 45.29 -6.69
N THR A 384 8.14 44.46 -7.72
CA THR A 384 8.86 44.73 -8.96
C THR A 384 7.95 44.39 -10.14
N GLU A 385 8.00 45.17 -11.22
CA GLU A 385 7.28 44.87 -12.45
C GLU A 385 8.05 43.82 -13.27
N TYR A 386 7.35 42.79 -13.75
CA TYR A 386 7.87 41.73 -14.61
C TYR A 386 7.09 41.69 -15.93
N GLU A 387 7.74 41.25 -17.00
CA GLU A 387 7.20 41.22 -18.36
C GLU A 387 7.55 39.90 -19.05
N VAL A 388 6.57 39.26 -19.68
CA VAL A 388 6.77 38.18 -20.66
C VAL A 388 6.13 38.58 -22.00
N ALA A 389 6.82 38.32 -23.10
CA ALA A 389 6.39 38.74 -24.43
C ALA A 389 6.35 37.58 -25.42
N ALA A 390 5.33 37.52 -26.27
CA ALA A 390 5.25 36.52 -27.35
C ALA A 390 4.61 37.10 -28.60
N GLU A 391 5.06 36.63 -29.77
CA GLU A 391 4.39 36.86 -31.05
C GLU A 391 3.22 35.88 -31.20
N ILE A 392 2.05 36.41 -31.56
CA ILE A 392 0.83 35.62 -31.71
C ILE A 392 0.66 35.22 -33.17
N PRO A 393 0.65 33.93 -33.51
CA PRO A 393 0.52 33.47 -34.88
C PRO A 393 -0.90 33.71 -35.41
N GLU A 394 -1.03 33.83 -36.73
CA GLU A 394 -2.30 34.14 -37.41
C GLU A 394 -3.39 33.07 -37.19
N ASN A 395 -2.99 31.84 -36.89
CA ASN A 395 -3.88 30.72 -36.62
C ASN A 395 -4.09 30.43 -35.11
N ALA A 396 -3.72 31.35 -34.22
CA ALA A 396 -3.99 31.20 -32.79
C ALA A 396 -5.51 31.24 -32.50
N ASP A 397 -5.99 30.36 -31.63
CA ASP A 397 -7.38 30.33 -31.14
C ASP A 397 -7.48 31.01 -29.76
N LYS A 398 -6.62 30.61 -28.82
CA LYS A 398 -6.65 31.10 -27.44
C LYS A 398 -5.26 31.36 -26.89
N ILE A 399 -5.21 32.29 -25.94
CA ILE A 399 -4.02 32.60 -25.17
C ILE A 399 -4.33 32.38 -23.69
N LEU A 400 -3.49 31.63 -23.00
CA LEU A 400 -3.53 31.47 -21.55
C LEU A 400 -2.43 32.34 -20.94
N LEU A 401 -2.85 33.21 -20.02
CA LEU A 401 -1.97 34.02 -19.18
C LEU A 401 -1.93 33.39 -17.79
N ALA A 402 -0.74 33.01 -17.32
CA ALA A 402 -0.57 32.35 -16.03
C ALA A 402 0.39 33.12 -15.12
N LEU A 403 0.01 33.15 -13.85
CA LEU A 403 0.78 33.64 -12.71
C LEU A 403 1.12 32.43 -11.85
N VAL A 404 2.39 32.23 -11.52
CA VAL A 404 2.89 30.93 -11.09
C VAL A 404 3.79 31.05 -9.86
N LEU A 405 3.56 30.16 -8.89
CA LEU A 405 4.49 29.81 -7.82
C LEU A 405 5.11 28.44 -8.10
N ILE A 406 6.43 28.36 -8.18
CA ILE A 406 7.17 27.11 -8.23
C ILE A 406 7.78 26.86 -6.85
N GLY A 407 7.57 25.68 -6.28
CA GLY A 407 8.10 25.32 -4.96
C GLY A 407 7.22 25.81 -3.79
N GLU A 408 7.87 26.09 -2.67
CA GLU A 408 7.27 26.45 -1.38
C GLU A 408 7.16 27.97 -1.16
N GLY A 409 6.33 28.37 -0.21
CA GLY A 409 6.19 29.76 0.21
C GLY A 409 5.02 30.48 -0.44
N LYS A 410 5.19 31.79 -0.69
CA LYS A 410 4.09 32.70 -1.05
C LYS A 410 4.51 33.68 -2.13
N ILE A 411 3.66 33.91 -3.11
CA ILE A 411 3.87 34.94 -4.13
C ILE A 411 2.62 35.79 -4.30
N TRP A 412 2.84 37.09 -4.49
CA TRP A 412 1.78 38.06 -4.74
C TRP A 412 1.90 38.62 -6.14
N PHE A 413 0.75 38.88 -6.76
CA PHE A 413 0.64 39.54 -8.05
C PHE A 413 -0.40 40.64 -7.99
N ASP A 414 -0.08 41.78 -8.60
CA ASP A 414 -0.93 42.96 -8.64
C ASP A 414 -0.77 43.73 -9.97
N GLU A 415 -1.77 44.56 -10.31
CA GLU A 415 -1.81 45.43 -11.50
C GLU A 415 -1.31 44.72 -12.78
N THR A 416 -1.97 43.63 -13.16
CA THR A 416 -1.69 42.96 -14.43
C THR A 416 -2.06 43.85 -15.63
N ASN A 417 -1.31 43.74 -16.72
CA ASN A 417 -1.57 44.52 -17.93
C ASN A 417 -1.17 43.73 -19.18
N LEU A 418 -1.84 44.03 -20.30
CA LEU A 418 -1.52 43.46 -21.60
C LEU A 418 -1.24 44.58 -22.60
N GLU A 419 0.02 44.73 -23.00
CA GLU A 419 0.44 45.68 -24.03
C GLU A 419 0.53 44.96 -25.39
N ILE A 420 -0.03 45.56 -26.43
CA ILE A 420 -0.15 44.99 -27.77
C ILE A 420 0.65 45.86 -28.74
N ILE A 421 1.59 45.23 -29.45
CA ILE A 421 2.45 45.87 -30.44
C ILE A 421 2.08 45.33 -31.81
N ASP A 422 1.55 46.19 -32.68
CA ASP A 422 1.22 45.81 -34.05
C ASP A 422 2.45 45.73 -34.96
N LYS A 423 2.27 45.22 -36.19
CA LYS A 423 3.35 45.10 -37.20
C LYS A 423 3.99 46.44 -37.61
N LYS A 424 3.43 47.59 -37.19
CA LYS A 424 3.95 48.94 -37.42
C LYS A 424 4.56 49.55 -36.15
N ASN A 425 4.81 48.74 -35.11
CA ASN A 425 5.30 49.15 -33.79
C ASN A 425 4.38 50.13 -33.06
N LYS A 426 3.08 50.16 -33.37
CA LYS A 426 2.11 50.96 -32.62
C LYS A 426 1.69 50.19 -31.37
N VAL A 427 1.78 50.85 -30.22
CA VAL A 427 1.40 50.31 -28.92
C VAL A 427 -0.06 50.59 -28.62
N SER A 428 -0.78 49.58 -28.14
CA SER A 428 -2.13 49.67 -27.58
C SER A 428 -2.25 48.74 -26.37
N TYR A 429 -3.35 48.80 -25.62
CA TYR A 429 -3.55 47.99 -24.41
C TYR A 429 -4.80 47.12 -24.55
N GLY A 430 -4.67 45.85 -24.15
CA GLY A 430 -5.78 44.90 -24.09
C GLY A 430 -6.48 44.94 -22.75
N GLU A 431 -7.76 44.56 -22.73
CA GLU A 431 -8.53 44.44 -21.49
C GLU A 431 -8.35 43.05 -20.86
N LEU A 432 -7.96 43.02 -19.59
CA LEU A 432 -7.93 41.82 -18.76
C LEU A 432 -9.03 41.90 -17.70
N ARG A 433 -9.72 40.79 -17.43
CA ARG A 433 -10.72 40.76 -16.37
C ARG A 433 -10.01 40.88 -15.02
N ASN A 434 -10.54 41.76 -14.17
CA ASN A 434 -10.07 41.99 -12.81
C ASN A 434 -8.54 42.15 -12.74
N TYR A 435 -8.00 43.00 -13.62
CA TYR A 435 -6.56 43.12 -13.84
C TYR A 435 -5.79 43.59 -12.59
N SER A 436 -6.45 44.36 -11.71
CA SER A 436 -5.91 44.85 -10.44
C SER A 436 -6.32 43.99 -9.22
N PHE A 437 -7.02 42.87 -9.43
CA PHE A 437 -7.49 41.98 -8.35
C PHE A 437 -8.40 42.62 -7.28
N GLU A 438 -8.98 43.78 -7.56
CA GLU A 438 -9.86 44.50 -6.62
C GLU A 438 -11.23 43.83 -6.46
N GLU A 439 -11.62 42.98 -7.42
CA GLU A 439 -12.85 42.20 -7.37
C GLU A 439 -12.65 40.84 -6.69
N GLY A 440 -13.51 40.53 -5.71
CA GLY A 440 -13.47 39.27 -4.94
C GLY A 440 -13.33 39.51 -3.44
N ASP A 441 -13.69 38.51 -2.64
CA ASP A 441 -13.63 38.58 -1.18
C ASP A 441 -12.29 38.05 -0.67
N PHE A 442 -11.77 38.62 0.42
CA PHE A 442 -10.52 38.15 1.04
C PHE A 442 -10.59 36.66 1.37
N GLY A 443 -9.51 35.93 1.07
CA GLY A 443 -9.42 34.49 1.28
C GLY A 443 -10.25 33.64 0.32
N LYS A 444 -10.84 34.23 -0.73
CA LYS A 444 -11.55 33.51 -1.80
C LYS A 444 -10.77 33.59 -3.12
N ILE A 445 -11.07 32.67 -4.03
CA ILE A 445 -10.55 32.70 -5.40
C ILE A 445 -10.93 34.03 -6.07
N VAL A 446 -9.97 34.61 -6.77
CA VAL A 446 -10.10 35.86 -7.52
C VAL A 446 -11.15 35.72 -8.63
N ARG A 447 -12.08 36.69 -8.75
CA ARG A 447 -13.03 36.70 -9.88
C ARG A 447 -12.30 36.94 -11.20
N GLY A 448 -12.63 36.17 -12.24
CA GLY A 448 -12.02 36.29 -13.57
C GLY A 448 -10.72 35.51 -13.75
N TRP A 449 -10.16 34.96 -12.67
CA TRP A 449 -8.98 34.12 -12.66
C TRP A 449 -9.31 32.75 -12.06
N THR A 450 -8.60 31.71 -12.47
CA THR A 450 -8.87 30.33 -12.04
C THR A 450 -7.59 29.71 -11.50
N LEU A 451 -7.63 29.21 -10.26
CA LEU A 451 -6.61 28.30 -9.75
C LEU A 451 -6.70 26.99 -10.53
N TYR A 452 -5.57 26.52 -11.07
CA TYR A 452 -5.55 25.26 -11.78
C TYR A 452 -5.90 24.12 -10.83
N PRO A 453 -6.92 23.26 -11.12
CA PRO A 453 -7.41 22.28 -10.16
C PRO A 453 -6.33 21.32 -9.64
N ASN A 454 -5.36 20.95 -10.47
CA ASN A 454 -4.26 20.09 -10.04
C ASN A 454 -3.28 20.81 -9.10
N SER A 455 -3.13 22.14 -9.21
CA SER A 455 -2.36 22.93 -8.25
C SER A 455 -2.99 22.87 -6.85
N GLU A 456 -4.32 22.93 -6.77
CA GLU A 456 -5.04 22.78 -5.49
C GLU A 456 -4.84 21.39 -4.87
N ILE A 457 -4.87 20.34 -5.70
CA ILE A 457 -4.66 18.95 -5.26
C ILE A 457 -3.25 18.77 -4.65
N VAL A 458 -2.23 19.39 -5.24
CA VAL A 458 -0.84 19.28 -4.74
C VAL A 458 -0.51 20.35 -3.68
N GLY A 459 -1.52 20.98 -3.09
CA GLY A 459 -1.40 21.82 -1.89
C GLY A 459 -1.20 23.31 -2.15
N TYR A 460 -1.51 23.84 -3.33
CA TYR A 460 -1.51 25.29 -3.57
C TYR A 460 -2.88 25.93 -3.36
N LYS A 461 -2.89 27.19 -2.93
CA LYS A 461 -4.10 28.03 -2.84
C LYS A 461 -3.88 29.33 -3.58
N GLY A 462 -4.90 29.75 -4.33
CA GLY A 462 -4.96 31.06 -5.00
C GLY A 462 -6.08 31.90 -4.39
N THR A 463 -5.76 32.99 -3.70
CA THR A 463 -6.75 33.81 -2.98
C THR A 463 -6.51 35.31 -3.07
N VAL A 464 -7.54 36.11 -2.81
CA VAL A 464 -7.43 37.57 -2.65
C VAL A 464 -6.89 37.91 -1.26
N THR A 465 -5.92 38.81 -1.18
CA THR A 465 -5.29 39.25 0.08
C THR A 465 -5.17 40.78 0.17
N ASN A 466 -4.77 41.29 1.35
CA ASN A 466 -4.63 42.72 1.66
C ASN A 466 -3.17 43.24 1.58
N GLN A 467 -2.24 42.45 1.03
CA GLN A 467 -0.89 42.90 0.72
C GLN A 467 -0.82 43.26 -0.76
N PHE A 468 -0.77 44.54 -1.11
CA PHE A 468 -0.91 45.01 -2.50
C PHE A 468 0.20 45.99 -2.88
N TYR A 469 0.41 46.16 -4.18
CA TYR A 469 1.22 47.23 -4.74
C TYR A 469 0.40 48.51 -4.88
N LYS A 470 -0.84 48.40 -5.38
CA LYS A 470 -1.74 49.52 -5.62
C LYS A 470 -3.19 49.12 -5.30
N GLY A 471 -4.00 50.08 -4.86
CA GLY A 471 -5.39 49.78 -4.47
C GLY A 471 -5.51 49.27 -3.04
N LYS A 472 -6.14 48.10 -2.87
CA LYS A 472 -6.43 47.47 -1.57
C LYS A 472 -6.25 45.94 -1.58
N LYS A 473 -6.16 45.33 -2.76
CA LYS A 473 -6.16 43.87 -2.92
C LYS A 473 -5.11 43.42 -3.92
N SER A 474 -4.72 42.16 -3.80
CA SER A 474 -3.86 41.48 -4.77
C SER A 474 -4.20 39.99 -4.80
N LEU A 475 -3.68 39.27 -5.81
CA LEU A 475 -3.68 37.82 -5.83
C LEU A 475 -2.50 37.29 -4.99
N LEU A 476 -2.78 36.35 -4.10
CA LEU A 476 -1.80 35.49 -3.42
C LEU A 476 -1.89 34.07 -3.96
N ILE A 477 -0.75 33.50 -4.33
CA ILE A 477 -0.57 32.05 -4.50
C ILE A 477 0.34 31.58 -3.36
N GLU A 478 -0.11 30.60 -2.57
CA GLU A 478 0.69 30.02 -1.49
C GLU A 478 0.65 28.49 -1.51
N ALA A 479 1.80 27.89 -1.17
CA ALA A 479 1.94 26.46 -0.93
C ALA A 479 1.58 26.14 0.53
N ASP A 480 0.84 25.05 0.78
CA ASP A 480 0.48 24.64 2.14
C ASP A 480 1.62 23.85 2.83
N GLU A 481 1.70 23.98 4.15
CA GLU A 481 2.70 23.22 4.94
C GLU A 481 2.32 21.74 5.10
N LYS A 482 1.11 21.35 4.70
CA LYS A 482 0.54 20.04 4.98
C LYS A 482 1.06 18.96 4.04
N THR A 483 1.23 19.30 2.77
CA THR A 483 1.76 18.41 1.73
C THR A 483 3.25 18.65 1.47
N LYS A 484 3.88 19.55 2.24
CA LYS A 484 5.31 19.84 2.12
C LYS A 484 6.12 18.64 2.59
N ILE A 485 7.06 18.22 1.75
CA ILE A 485 7.99 17.13 2.08
C ILE A 485 9.23 17.74 2.74
N THR A 486 9.51 17.31 3.97
CA THR A 486 10.67 17.75 4.73
C THR A 486 11.85 16.81 4.50
N PHE A 487 13.04 17.38 4.27
CA PHE A 487 14.28 16.64 4.08
C PHE A 487 15.28 16.94 5.20
N PRO A 488 16.23 16.01 5.46
CA PRO A 488 17.35 16.31 6.35
C PRO A 488 18.15 17.51 5.85
N SER A 489 18.80 18.22 6.77
CA SER A 489 19.64 19.34 6.40
C SER A 489 20.88 18.87 5.61
N THR A 490 21.42 19.72 4.73
CA THR A 490 22.53 19.35 3.82
C THR A 490 23.85 19.00 4.53
N GLU A 491 23.92 19.19 5.85
CA GLU A 491 25.10 18.92 6.70
C GLU A 491 24.80 17.86 7.77
N GLU A 492 23.63 17.22 7.68
CA GLU A 492 23.14 16.22 8.62
C GLU A 492 23.77 14.86 8.35
N ASN A 493 24.10 14.17 9.43
CA ASN A 493 24.55 12.79 9.39
C ASN A 493 23.48 11.93 10.06
N PHE A 494 23.21 10.76 9.48
CA PHE A 494 22.56 9.69 10.23
C PHE A 494 23.57 9.11 11.20
N VAL A 495 23.24 9.13 12.49
CA VAL A 495 24.09 8.64 13.58
C VAL A 495 23.35 7.52 14.30
N GLU A 496 23.80 6.29 14.10
CA GLU A 496 23.19 5.11 14.71
C GLU A 496 24.14 4.52 15.76
N LYS A 497 23.65 4.36 16.99
CA LYS A 497 24.40 3.63 18.03
C LYS A 497 24.31 2.13 17.75
N ILE A 498 25.43 1.50 17.42
CA ILE A 498 25.47 0.09 17.01
C ILE A 498 25.97 -0.82 18.13
N ALA A 499 26.89 -0.36 18.98
CA ALA A 499 27.36 -1.07 20.17
C ALA A 499 27.69 -0.09 21.31
N GLU A 500 28.15 -0.63 22.44
CA GLU A 500 28.66 0.20 23.54
C GLU A 500 29.87 1.00 23.03
N ASN A 501 29.82 2.34 23.16
CA ASN A 501 30.85 3.26 22.67
C ASN A 501 31.22 3.06 21.18
N LEU A 502 30.25 2.70 20.34
CA LEU A 502 30.44 2.62 18.89
C LEU A 502 29.22 3.13 18.14
N TYR A 503 29.46 4.15 17.31
CA TYR A 503 28.45 4.82 16.48
C TYR A 503 28.82 4.65 15.02
N PHE A 504 27.84 4.28 14.21
CA PHE A 504 27.92 4.28 12.75
C PHE A 504 27.38 5.60 12.21
N LEU A 505 28.06 6.14 11.20
CA LEU A 505 27.69 7.38 10.54
C LEU A 505 27.59 7.19 9.02
N SER A 506 26.60 7.85 8.43
CA SER A 506 26.50 8.08 6.99
C SER A 506 25.89 9.47 6.72
N PRO A 507 26.19 10.12 5.58
CA PRO A 507 25.58 11.40 5.24
C PRO A 507 24.09 11.21 4.91
N ALA A 508 23.25 12.10 5.45
CA ALA A 508 21.83 12.13 5.09
C ALA A 508 21.60 12.68 3.67
N VAL A 509 22.52 13.53 3.22
CA VAL A 509 22.52 14.18 1.91
C VAL A 509 23.90 14.05 1.27
N ILE A 510 23.98 13.52 0.04
CA ILE A 510 25.24 13.46 -0.71
C ILE A 510 25.35 14.66 -1.66
N LYS A 511 26.52 15.32 -1.64
CA LYS A 511 26.83 16.46 -2.51
C LYS A 511 27.67 16.03 -3.70
N THR A 512 27.18 16.27 -4.92
CA THR A 512 27.81 15.83 -6.16
C THR A 512 27.64 16.85 -7.28
N ASP A 513 28.49 16.76 -8.31
CA ASP A 513 28.37 17.54 -9.56
C ASP A 513 27.57 16.81 -10.65
N SER A 514 27.37 15.50 -10.49
CA SER A 514 26.59 14.68 -11.41
C SER A 514 25.78 13.65 -10.62
N ALA A 515 24.49 13.52 -10.97
CA ALA A 515 23.61 12.51 -10.39
C ALA A 515 24.08 11.07 -10.73
N GLN A 516 24.77 10.86 -11.85
CA GLN A 516 25.08 9.52 -12.35
C GLN A 516 26.40 8.92 -11.83
N VAL A 517 27.20 9.64 -11.05
CA VAL A 517 28.58 9.19 -10.80
C VAL A 517 29.05 9.56 -9.39
N LEU A 518 28.65 8.77 -8.39
CA LEU A 518 29.65 8.34 -7.40
C LEU A 518 30.43 7.21 -8.07
N SER A 519 31.43 7.57 -8.87
CA SER A 519 32.34 6.60 -9.50
C SER A 519 33.12 5.89 -8.40
N TYR A 520 32.61 4.75 -7.95
CA TYR A 520 33.43 3.72 -7.30
C TYR A 520 32.86 2.30 -7.46
N PHE A 521 32.34 1.97 -8.65
CA PHE A 521 32.20 0.57 -9.09
C PHE A 521 33.48 0.06 -9.77
N GLU A 522 34.67 0.37 -9.22
CA GLU A 522 35.93 -0.32 -9.60
C GLU A 522 36.12 -1.66 -8.85
N GLY A 523 35.12 -2.10 -8.08
CA GLY A 523 35.19 -3.29 -7.21
C GLY A 523 34.27 -4.45 -7.57
N LYS A 524 33.81 -4.59 -8.83
CA LYS A 524 32.94 -5.73 -9.19
C LYS A 524 33.61 -7.08 -8.90
N ASP A 525 34.93 -7.14 -9.10
CA ASP A 525 35.76 -8.31 -8.78
C ASP A 525 35.92 -8.54 -7.26
N SER A 526 35.86 -7.49 -6.42
CA SER A 526 35.98 -7.64 -4.96
C SER A 526 34.66 -8.08 -4.32
N LEU A 527 33.50 -7.65 -4.84
CA LEU A 527 32.20 -8.11 -4.36
C LEU A 527 31.94 -9.58 -4.74
N ALA A 528 32.27 -10.00 -5.97
CA ALA A 528 32.13 -11.40 -6.39
C ALA A 528 33.00 -12.37 -5.56
N GLN A 529 34.17 -11.92 -5.06
CA GLN A 529 35.00 -12.71 -4.14
C GLN A 529 34.41 -12.82 -2.72
N ILE A 530 33.55 -11.88 -2.31
CA ILE A 530 32.89 -11.89 -0.99
C ILE A 530 31.59 -12.71 -1.03
N PHE A 531 30.92 -12.81 -2.19
CA PHE A 531 29.57 -13.37 -2.32
C PHE A 531 29.52 -14.48 -3.40
N PRO A 532 29.52 -15.77 -3.03
CA PRO A 532 29.44 -16.86 -4.01
C PRO A 532 28.07 -16.91 -4.71
N ASP A 533 28.05 -17.36 -5.96
CA ASP A 533 26.93 -17.25 -6.92
C ASP A 533 25.70 -18.16 -6.67
N SER A 534 25.51 -18.74 -5.48
CA SER A 534 24.44 -19.76 -5.30
C SER A 534 23.90 -19.95 -3.87
N LEU A 535 23.55 -18.86 -3.17
CA LEU A 535 22.82 -18.96 -1.90
C LEU A 535 21.35 -18.60 -2.11
N GLU A 536 20.46 -19.55 -1.80
CA GLU A 536 19.02 -19.31 -1.78
C GLU A 536 18.48 -19.26 -0.35
N PHE A 537 17.43 -18.46 -0.17
CA PHE A 537 16.68 -18.47 1.07
C PHE A 537 15.91 -19.78 1.20
N ASN A 538 16.20 -20.51 2.27
CA ASN A 538 15.49 -21.71 2.67
C ASN A 538 15.09 -21.58 4.14
N ALA A 539 13.80 -21.65 4.44
CA ALA A 539 13.28 -21.49 5.79
C ALA A 539 13.86 -22.49 6.82
N LYS A 540 14.32 -23.67 6.38
CA LYS A 540 15.01 -24.67 7.22
C LYS A 540 16.45 -24.29 7.53
N SER A 541 17.08 -23.44 6.73
CA SER A 541 18.43 -22.91 6.98
C SER A 541 18.41 -21.83 8.06
N ARG A 542 19.20 -22.04 9.12
CA ARG A 542 19.37 -21.04 10.20
C ARG A 542 19.82 -19.68 9.69
N LYS A 543 20.76 -19.66 8.73
CA LYS A 543 21.25 -18.41 8.13
C LYS A 543 20.14 -17.62 7.45
N SER A 544 19.28 -18.32 6.71
CA SER A 544 18.13 -17.70 6.04
C SER A 544 17.18 -17.08 7.05
N ARG A 545 16.85 -17.80 8.14
CA ARG A 545 15.98 -17.25 9.20
C ARG A 545 16.56 -15.99 9.83
N LEU A 546 17.85 -16.00 10.16
CA LEU A 546 18.53 -14.81 10.71
C LEU A 546 18.51 -13.63 9.73
N ALA A 547 18.75 -13.88 8.44
CA ALA A 547 18.74 -12.83 7.43
C ALA A 547 17.32 -12.27 7.19
N ILE A 548 16.29 -13.13 7.19
CA ILE A 548 14.89 -12.71 7.11
C ILE A 548 14.50 -11.85 8.32
N VAL A 549 14.95 -12.18 9.54
CA VAL A 549 14.74 -11.33 10.73
C VAL A 549 15.34 -9.94 10.52
N ILE A 550 16.56 -9.84 10.00
CA ILE A 550 17.22 -8.56 9.72
C ILE A 550 16.42 -7.74 8.70
N ILE A 551 15.91 -8.38 7.64
CA ILE A 551 15.09 -7.72 6.62
C ILE A 551 13.78 -7.21 7.23
N ALA A 552 13.02 -8.10 7.88
CA ALA A 552 11.72 -7.77 8.47
C ALA A 552 11.84 -6.70 9.54
N TRP A 553 12.85 -6.79 10.41
CA TRP A 553 13.08 -5.81 11.47
C TRP A 553 13.35 -4.42 10.93
N ASN A 554 14.15 -4.27 9.87
CA ASN A 554 14.41 -2.96 9.28
C ASN A 554 13.17 -2.37 8.60
N ILE A 555 12.36 -3.21 7.95
CA ILE A 555 11.06 -2.77 7.40
C ILE A 555 10.20 -2.19 8.51
N PHE A 556 10.07 -2.91 9.62
CA PHE A 556 9.27 -2.45 10.74
C PHE A 556 9.87 -1.19 11.37
N LYS A 557 11.13 -1.22 11.81
CA LYS A 557 11.79 -0.09 12.48
C LYS A 557 11.64 1.21 11.71
N HIS A 558 11.84 1.18 10.38
CA HIS A 558 11.88 2.38 9.56
C HIS A 558 10.52 2.85 9.00
N PHE A 559 9.56 1.94 8.77
CA PHE A 559 8.36 2.30 7.99
C PHE A 559 7.01 2.14 8.72
N ASN A 560 6.99 1.63 9.96
CA ASN A 560 5.74 1.54 10.72
C ASN A 560 5.44 2.85 11.48
N LEU A 561 4.20 3.37 11.42
CA LEU A 561 3.77 4.52 12.24
C LEU A 561 3.17 4.14 13.60
N TYR A 562 3.05 2.85 13.94
CA TYR A 562 2.45 2.44 15.22
C TYR A 562 3.42 2.70 16.37
N ASN A 563 2.89 3.24 17.48
CA ASN A 563 3.60 3.78 18.65
C ASN A 563 4.04 5.27 18.59
N ASP A 564 3.53 6.09 17.67
CA ASP A 564 3.90 7.53 17.61
C ASP A 564 3.06 8.46 18.52
N ASN A 565 2.17 7.91 19.38
CA ASN A 565 1.44 8.71 20.38
C ASN A 565 2.32 9.12 21.60
N SER A 566 3.63 8.85 21.56
CA SER A 566 4.61 9.46 22.45
C SER A 566 5.90 9.76 21.65
N TYR A 567 6.01 10.98 21.15
CA TYR A 567 7.23 11.58 20.62
C TYR A 567 8.35 11.60 21.69
N SER A 568 9.03 10.47 21.91
CA SER A 568 10.42 10.32 22.42
C SER A 568 10.76 8.84 22.69
N ASP A 569 11.84 8.35 22.08
CA ASP A 569 12.60 7.12 22.40
C ASP A 569 11.86 5.77 22.47
N ASN A 570 11.80 5.06 21.33
CA ASN A 570 11.52 3.62 21.28
C ASN A 570 12.56 2.83 20.46
N THR A 571 13.71 3.43 20.13
CA THR A 571 14.85 2.72 19.52
C THR A 571 15.30 1.56 20.40
N GLU A 572 15.31 1.74 21.73
CA GLU A 572 15.62 0.68 22.69
C GLU A 572 14.64 -0.50 22.61
N ASN A 573 13.35 -0.25 22.37
CA ASN A 573 12.36 -1.33 22.25
C ASN A 573 12.61 -2.16 20.98
N TRP A 574 12.81 -1.52 19.83
CA TRP A 574 13.10 -2.25 18.59
C TRP A 574 14.44 -3.00 18.65
N ASP A 575 15.43 -2.48 19.36
CA ASP A 575 16.69 -3.20 19.59
C ASP A 575 16.49 -4.49 20.40
N ILE A 576 15.58 -4.48 21.38
CA ILE A 576 15.19 -5.69 22.14
C ILE A 576 14.47 -6.67 21.22
N VAL A 577 13.48 -6.19 20.44
CA VAL A 577 12.75 -7.03 19.47
C VAL A 577 13.69 -7.71 18.48
N LEU A 578 14.71 -7.00 17.98
CA LEU A 578 15.72 -7.59 17.10
C LEU A 578 16.47 -8.72 17.77
N LYS A 579 16.96 -8.49 19.00
CA LYS A 579 17.75 -9.48 19.74
C LYS A 579 16.93 -10.72 20.03
N ASP A 580 15.73 -10.55 20.55
CA ASP A 580 14.80 -11.64 20.87
C ASP A 580 14.45 -12.45 19.61
N ALA A 581 14.18 -11.76 18.48
CA ALA A 581 13.87 -12.41 17.23
C ALA A 581 15.07 -13.17 16.64
N LEU A 582 16.28 -12.60 16.66
CA LEU A 582 17.50 -13.28 16.20
C LEU A 582 17.78 -14.53 17.06
N GLU A 583 17.64 -14.41 18.38
CA GLU A 583 17.83 -15.52 19.30
C GLU A 583 16.82 -16.64 19.07
N LYS A 584 15.54 -16.30 18.87
CA LYS A 584 14.49 -17.30 18.61
C LYS A 584 14.69 -17.94 17.23
N ALA A 585 14.88 -17.14 16.18
CA ALA A 585 15.14 -17.58 14.81
C ALA A 585 16.32 -18.55 14.70
N ALA A 586 17.37 -18.32 15.48
CA ALA A 586 18.54 -19.20 15.54
C ALA A 586 18.19 -20.62 16.03
N ARG A 587 17.15 -20.76 16.85
CA ARG A 587 16.72 -22.01 17.50
C ARG A 587 15.50 -22.67 16.85
N ASP A 588 14.75 -21.92 16.04
CA ASP A 588 13.61 -22.47 15.29
C ASP A 588 14.08 -23.60 14.36
N LYS A 589 13.30 -24.68 14.27
CA LYS A 589 13.69 -25.90 13.54
C LYS A 589 13.00 -26.07 12.20
N ASN A 590 11.88 -25.39 12.00
CA ASN A 590 11.02 -25.53 10.85
C ASN A 590 10.31 -24.20 10.53
N GLU A 591 9.54 -24.23 9.46
CA GLU A 591 8.87 -23.07 8.87
C GLU A 591 7.81 -22.48 9.79
N LEU A 592 7.08 -23.32 10.51
CA LEU A 592 6.02 -22.88 11.41
C LEU A 592 6.59 -22.29 12.71
N GLU A 593 7.66 -22.87 13.26
CA GLU A 593 8.37 -22.29 14.41
C GLU A 593 8.95 -20.91 14.07
N PHE A 594 9.48 -20.75 12.84
CA PHE A 594 9.98 -19.47 12.37
C PHE A 594 8.87 -18.47 12.05
N LEU A 595 7.74 -18.92 11.50
CA LEU A 595 6.55 -18.08 11.33
C LEU A 595 6.12 -17.46 12.66
N GLU A 596 6.14 -18.22 13.76
CA GLU A 596 5.83 -17.68 15.09
C GLU A 596 6.84 -16.61 15.54
N THR A 597 8.12 -16.71 15.15
CA THR A 597 9.10 -15.64 15.39
C THR A 597 8.73 -14.36 14.66
N ILE A 598 8.33 -14.46 13.38
CA ILE A 598 7.89 -13.29 12.59
C ILE A 598 6.60 -12.71 13.20
N LYS A 599 5.63 -13.55 13.60
CA LYS A 599 4.40 -13.08 14.24
C LYS A 599 4.67 -12.32 15.55
N LEU A 600 5.62 -12.77 16.36
CA LEU A 600 6.05 -12.05 17.56
C LEU A 600 6.66 -10.68 17.24
N MET A 601 7.42 -10.55 16.14
CA MET A 601 7.89 -9.24 15.69
C MET A 601 6.74 -8.35 15.21
N VAL A 602 5.78 -8.92 14.49
CA VAL A 602 4.60 -8.21 13.98
C VAL A 602 3.67 -7.77 15.11
N SER A 603 3.54 -8.53 16.20
CA SER A 603 2.66 -8.15 17.32
C SER A 603 3.13 -6.90 18.08
N GLU A 604 4.42 -6.56 18.01
CA GLU A 604 4.99 -5.32 18.55
C GLU A 604 4.56 -4.07 17.76
N LEU A 605 4.08 -4.27 16.52
CA LEU A 605 3.40 -3.22 15.76
C LEU A 605 2.06 -2.86 16.38
N LYS A 606 1.42 -3.72 17.20
CA LYS A 606 0.16 -3.43 17.89
C LYS A 606 -0.95 -2.88 16.97
N ASP A 607 -0.97 -3.30 15.72
CA ASP A 607 -1.90 -2.83 14.69
C ASP A 607 -2.80 -3.99 14.27
N GLY A 608 -4.13 -3.81 14.41
CA GLY A 608 -5.11 -4.86 14.14
C GLY A 608 -5.12 -5.40 12.71
N GLN A 609 -4.60 -4.65 11.74
CA GLN A 609 -4.52 -5.10 10.35
C GLN A 609 -3.19 -5.80 10.00
N THR A 610 -2.20 -5.73 10.88
CA THR A 610 -0.87 -6.33 10.65
C THR A 610 -0.85 -7.80 11.05
N ARG A 611 -0.30 -8.65 10.20
CA ARG A 611 -0.16 -10.10 10.44
C ARG A 611 1.03 -10.67 9.68
N ALA A 612 1.47 -11.86 10.07
CA ALA A 612 2.44 -12.65 9.31
C ALA A 612 1.81 -13.97 8.86
N TRP A 613 2.13 -14.43 7.66
CA TRP A 613 1.72 -15.74 7.16
C TRP A 613 2.82 -16.39 6.31
N TYR A 614 2.71 -17.70 6.16
CA TYR A 614 3.58 -18.50 5.31
C TYR A 614 2.73 -19.05 4.17
N SER A 615 2.99 -18.62 2.93
CA SER A 615 2.11 -18.91 1.79
C SER A 615 2.04 -20.39 1.41
N LYS A 616 3.02 -21.22 1.80
CA LYS A 616 2.93 -22.68 1.61
C LYS A 616 2.10 -23.39 2.68
N GLN A 617 1.64 -22.69 3.72
CA GLN A 617 0.71 -23.23 4.71
C GLN A 617 -0.72 -22.99 4.26
N SER A 618 -1.48 -24.06 4.08
CA SER A 618 -2.87 -24.01 3.70
C SER A 618 -3.78 -24.28 4.90
N ILE A 619 -4.34 -23.22 5.50
CA ILE A 619 -5.31 -23.33 6.60
C ILE A 619 -6.73 -23.26 6.02
N ARG A 620 -7.40 -24.41 5.89
CA ARG A 620 -8.72 -24.51 5.25
C ARG A 620 -9.83 -25.03 6.16
N TYR A 621 -9.44 -25.77 7.21
CA TYR A 621 -10.40 -26.43 8.09
C TYR A 621 -10.54 -25.71 9.43
N ALA A 622 -11.68 -25.93 10.07
CA ALA A 622 -12.03 -25.33 11.33
C ALA A 622 -12.85 -26.26 12.22
N LEU A 623 -12.88 -25.96 13.51
CA LEU A 623 -13.77 -26.62 14.46
C LEU A 623 -15.26 -26.36 14.10
N PRO A 624 -16.16 -27.33 14.34
CA PRO A 624 -17.57 -27.30 13.91
C PRO A 624 -18.45 -26.38 14.77
N PHE A 625 -17.89 -25.30 15.32
CA PHE A 625 -18.58 -24.32 16.15
C PHE A 625 -17.90 -22.95 16.09
N LEU A 626 -18.64 -21.91 16.49
CA LEU A 626 -18.16 -20.58 16.80
C LEU A 626 -18.21 -20.36 18.31
N TRP A 627 -17.43 -19.41 18.80
CA TRP A 627 -17.39 -19.02 20.19
C TRP A 627 -17.32 -17.52 20.35
N GLU A 628 -17.68 -17.05 21.54
CA GLU A 628 -17.69 -15.64 21.88
C GLU A 628 -17.19 -15.41 23.30
N TRP A 629 -16.39 -14.36 23.47
CA TRP A 629 -15.88 -13.94 24.77
C TRP A 629 -16.80 -12.88 25.38
N LEU A 630 -17.41 -13.20 26.52
CA LEU A 630 -18.31 -12.33 27.28
C LEU A 630 -17.92 -12.34 28.76
N ASP A 631 -17.82 -11.16 29.38
CA ASP A 631 -17.58 -10.98 30.82
C ASP A 631 -16.43 -11.85 31.40
N GLY A 632 -15.34 -11.99 30.63
CA GLY A 632 -14.17 -12.76 31.04
C GLY A 632 -14.29 -14.28 30.89
N LYS A 633 -15.30 -14.75 30.14
CA LYS A 633 -15.59 -16.15 29.89
C LYS A 633 -15.79 -16.42 28.40
N LEU A 634 -15.50 -17.64 27.97
CA LEU A 634 -15.68 -18.09 26.59
C LEU A 634 -16.92 -18.98 26.50
N TYR A 635 -17.84 -18.67 25.59
CA TYR A 635 -19.05 -19.45 25.36
C TYR A 635 -19.11 -19.94 23.93
N ILE A 636 -19.68 -21.13 23.71
CA ILE A 636 -20.06 -21.58 22.37
C ILE A 636 -21.19 -20.67 21.87
N SER A 637 -21.00 -20.00 20.74
CA SER A 637 -21.99 -19.07 20.19
C SER A 637 -22.83 -19.67 19.07
N LYS A 638 -22.27 -20.64 18.33
CA LYS A 638 -22.96 -21.36 17.27
C LYS A 638 -22.33 -22.73 17.05
N VAL A 639 -23.09 -23.70 16.56
CA VAL A 639 -22.59 -25.03 16.22
C VAL A 639 -23.02 -25.39 14.80
N SER A 640 -22.25 -26.24 14.13
CA SER A 640 -22.64 -26.79 12.82
C SER A 640 -23.92 -27.63 12.94
N PRO A 641 -24.74 -27.77 11.87
CA PRO A 641 -25.97 -28.56 11.92
C PRO A 641 -25.78 -30.02 12.35
N ASN A 642 -24.58 -30.57 12.17
CA ASN A 642 -24.24 -31.96 12.49
C ASN A 642 -23.66 -32.14 13.91
N GLU A 643 -23.40 -31.06 14.63
CA GLU A 643 -22.84 -31.10 15.98
C GLU A 643 -23.95 -31.27 17.03
N GLN A 644 -23.79 -32.27 17.91
CA GLN A 644 -24.84 -32.69 18.87
C GLN A 644 -24.35 -32.76 20.33
N GLU A 645 -23.04 -32.78 20.57
CA GLU A 645 -22.48 -32.96 21.92
C GLU A 645 -22.36 -31.64 22.69
N ILE A 646 -22.23 -30.53 21.96
CA ILE A 646 -22.11 -29.17 22.50
C ILE A 646 -23.22 -28.28 21.95
N LYS A 647 -23.58 -27.24 22.70
CA LYS A 647 -24.68 -26.33 22.34
C LYS A 647 -24.29 -24.87 22.52
N PRO A 648 -24.92 -23.94 21.77
CA PRO A 648 -24.83 -22.52 22.07
C PRO A 648 -25.15 -22.24 23.55
N GLY A 649 -24.32 -21.43 24.20
CA GLY A 649 -24.40 -21.10 25.63
C GLY A 649 -23.56 -21.99 26.57
N ASP A 650 -22.99 -23.10 26.10
CA ASP A 650 -22.04 -23.88 26.91
C ASP A 650 -20.74 -23.06 27.15
N GLU A 651 -20.28 -23.00 28.41
CA GLU A 651 -19.07 -22.27 28.81
C GLU A 651 -17.82 -23.14 28.58
N VAL A 652 -16.85 -22.66 27.81
CA VAL A 652 -15.54 -23.29 27.64
C VAL A 652 -14.63 -22.91 28.81
N LEU A 653 -14.35 -23.88 29.68
CA LEU A 653 -13.48 -23.70 30.85
C LEU A 653 -12.00 -23.87 30.48
N GLU A 654 -11.70 -24.92 29.70
CA GLU A 654 -10.33 -25.27 29.33
C GLU A 654 -10.23 -25.71 27.87
N ILE A 655 -9.08 -25.41 27.26
CA ILE A 655 -8.67 -25.86 25.93
C ILE A 655 -7.34 -26.59 26.10
N ASN A 656 -7.28 -27.86 25.69
CA ASN A 656 -6.13 -28.76 25.84
C ASN A 656 -5.58 -28.79 27.30
N GLY A 657 -6.47 -28.82 28.28
CA GLY A 657 -6.13 -28.84 29.72
C GLY A 657 -5.61 -27.52 30.29
N LYS A 658 -5.69 -26.42 29.53
CA LYS A 658 -5.34 -25.07 30.00
C LYS A 658 -6.59 -24.20 30.09
N LYS A 659 -6.72 -23.41 31.16
CA LYS A 659 -7.81 -22.44 31.32
C LYS A 659 -7.89 -21.49 30.12
N THR A 660 -9.10 -21.19 29.64
CA THR A 660 -9.33 -20.34 28.46
C THR A 660 -8.65 -18.97 28.56
N ALA A 661 -8.71 -18.31 29.71
CA ALA A 661 -8.02 -17.04 29.94
C ALA A 661 -6.49 -17.14 29.77
N LEU A 662 -5.88 -18.27 30.17
CA LEU A 662 -4.44 -18.50 29.99
C LEU A 662 -4.11 -18.75 28.51
N VAL A 663 -4.95 -19.53 27.82
CA VAL A 663 -4.79 -19.81 26.38
C VAL A 663 -4.86 -18.53 25.57
N LEU A 664 -5.85 -17.66 25.82
CA LEU A 664 -5.96 -16.36 25.15
C LEU A 664 -4.75 -15.46 25.45
N LYS A 665 -4.25 -15.48 26.68
CA LYS A 665 -3.05 -14.71 27.06
C LYS A 665 -1.78 -15.23 26.37
N GLU A 666 -1.62 -16.54 26.24
CA GLU A 666 -0.43 -17.14 25.62
C GLU A 666 -0.46 -17.04 24.10
N SER A 667 -1.56 -17.49 23.47
CA SER A 667 -1.74 -17.45 22.01
C SER A 667 -1.93 -16.02 21.48
N GLY A 668 -2.47 -15.10 22.28
CA GLY A 668 -2.62 -13.71 21.87
C GLY A 668 -1.31 -12.92 21.76
N LYS A 669 -0.18 -13.43 22.28
CA LYS A 669 1.12 -12.74 22.19
C LYS A 669 1.62 -12.56 20.76
N SER A 670 1.25 -13.46 19.86
CA SER A 670 1.62 -13.42 18.44
C SER A 670 0.58 -12.70 17.56
N VAL A 671 -0.47 -12.14 18.17
CA VAL A 671 -1.52 -11.39 17.46
C VAL A 671 -1.28 -9.89 17.61
N SER A 672 -1.04 -9.22 16.49
CA SER A 672 -0.99 -7.75 16.45
C SER A 672 -2.39 -7.17 16.56
N SER A 673 -2.54 -6.17 17.42
CA SER A 673 -3.85 -5.61 17.75
C SER A 673 -3.74 -4.26 18.43
N SER A 674 -4.64 -3.35 18.04
CA SER A 674 -4.76 -2.03 18.67
C SER A 674 -5.64 -2.06 19.93
N THR A 675 -6.47 -3.11 20.05
CA THR A 675 -7.41 -3.29 21.17
C THR A 675 -7.41 -4.73 21.68
N GLU A 676 -7.72 -4.88 22.98
CA GLU A 676 -7.88 -6.18 23.61
C GLU A 676 -8.97 -7.03 22.95
N GLN A 677 -10.08 -6.40 22.60
CA GLN A 677 -11.25 -7.07 22.00
C GLN A 677 -10.90 -7.67 20.63
N TRP A 678 -10.21 -6.90 19.77
CA TRP A 678 -9.72 -7.41 18.49
C TRP A 678 -8.72 -8.56 18.69
N ARG A 679 -7.79 -8.42 19.64
CA ARG A 679 -6.81 -9.48 19.96
C ARG A 679 -7.52 -10.80 20.29
N ILE A 680 -8.52 -10.76 21.17
CA ILE A 680 -9.29 -11.94 21.58
C ILE A 680 -9.97 -12.59 20.39
N ILE A 681 -10.69 -11.83 19.55
CA ILE A 681 -11.40 -12.40 18.38
C ILE A 681 -10.43 -13.06 17.41
N ARG A 682 -9.30 -12.39 17.13
CA ARG A 682 -8.28 -12.91 16.22
C ARG A 682 -7.62 -14.17 16.78
N THR A 683 -7.24 -14.18 18.06
CA THR A 683 -6.71 -15.37 18.72
C THR A 683 -7.71 -16.53 18.68
N LEU A 684 -8.98 -16.25 18.96
CA LEU A 684 -10.06 -17.23 18.89
C LEU A 684 -10.26 -17.76 17.45
N ALA A 685 -10.15 -16.92 16.43
CA ALA A 685 -10.21 -17.35 15.04
C ALA A 685 -9.02 -18.25 14.66
N GLU A 686 -7.81 -17.91 15.11
CA GLU A 686 -6.60 -18.71 14.86
C GLU A 686 -6.63 -20.06 15.57
N ILE A 687 -7.14 -20.14 16.81
CA ILE A 687 -7.30 -21.43 17.51
C ILE A 687 -8.35 -22.30 16.80
N ARG A 688 -9.42 -21.68 16.29
CA ARG A 688 -10.51 -22.41 15.62
C ARG A 688 -10.03 -23.04 14.30
N ALA A 689 -9.19 -22.34 13.54
CA ALA A 689 -8.69 -22.77 12.23
C ALA A 689 -7.45 -23.67 12.36
N GLY A 690 -7.17 -24.51 11.36
CA GLY A 690 -6.00 -25.38 11.35
C GLY A 690 -6.09 -26.51 10.33
N ASP A 691 -5.21 -27.51 10.49
CA ASP A 691 -5.10 -28.65 9.57
C ASP A 691 -6.32 -29.57 9.66
N GLU A 692 -6.63 -30.25 8.56
CA GLU A 692 -7.73 -31.22 8.49
C GLU A 692 -7.63 -32.28 9.59
N ASN A 693 -8.74 -32.56 10.25
CA ASN A 693 -8.88 -33.58 11.29
C ASN A 693 -7.97 -33.40 12.52
N SER A 694 -7.24 -32.28 12.63
CA SER A 694 -6.49 -31.94 13.83
C SER A 694 -7.45 -31.76 15.01
N GLU A 695 -7.01 -32.22 16.19
CA GLU A 695 -7.88 -32.41 17.36
C GLU A 695 -7.65 -31.33 18.43
N ILE A 696 -8.70 -31.01 19.17
CA ILE A 696 -8.65 -30.17 20.38
C ILE A 696 -9.52 -30.79 21.47
N ASN A 697 -9.02 -30.80 22.70
CA ASN A 697 -9.77 -31.24 23.87
C ASN A 697 -10.36 -30.03 24.57
N LEU A 698 -11.66 -30.07 24.86
CA LEU A 698 -12.37 -28.99 25.55
C LEU A 698 -12.94 -29.51 26.85
N LYS A 699 -12.76 -28.73 27.92
CA LYS A 699 -13.54 -28.89 29.14
C LYS A 699 -14.61 -27.80 29.16
N LEU A 700 -15.87 -28.21 29.22
CA LEU A 700 -17.04 -27.33 29.11
C LEU A 700 -17.90 -27.42 30.36
N LYS A 701 -18.63 -26.36 30.67
CA LYS A 701 -19.76 -26.36 31.59
C LYS A 701 -21.04 -26.12 30.81
N THR A 702 -21.88 -27.15 30.75
CA THR A 702 -23.16 -27.09 30.05
C THR A 702 -24.14 -26.11 30.69
N LEU A 703 -25.17 -25.69 29.95
CA LEU A 703 -26.28 -24.88 30.51
C LEU A 703 -26.94 -25.49 31.75
N ALA A 704 -26.95 -26.82 31.88
CA ALA A 704 -27.45 -27.53 33.07
C ALA A 704 -26.48 -27.49 34.27
N GLY A 705 -25.32 -26.83 34.13
CA GLY A 705 -24.27 -26.72 35.14
C GLY A 705 -23.33 -27.92 35.23
N LYS A 706 -23.50 -28.94 34.38
CA LYS A 706 -22.65 -30.14 34.35
C LYS A 706 -21.35 -29.85 33.60
N GLU A 707 -20.21 -30.23 34.19
CA GLU A 707 -18.92 -30.25 33.50
C GLU A 707 -18.79 -31.50 32.61
N ILE A 708 -18.35 -31.30 31.37
CA ILE A 708 -18.08 -32.37 30.40
C ILE A 708 -16.73 -32.14 29.72
N GLU A 709 -16.09 -33.22 29.28
CA GLU A 709 -14.91 -33.16 28.42
C GLU A 709 -15.28 -33.74 27.05
N VAL A 710 -14.94 -33.01 25.99
CA VAL A 710 -15.20 -33.41 24.60
C VAL A 710 -13.95 -33.20 23.76
N GLN A 711 -13.75 -34.07 22.78
CA GLN A 711 -12.70 -33.92 21.77
C GLN A 711 -13.34 -33.50 20.45
N LYS A 712 -12.85 -32.41 19.85
CA LYS A 712 -13.38 -31.87 18.59
C LYS A 712 -12.31 -31.83 17.52
N LYS A 713 -12.72 -32.07 16.27
CA LYS A 713 -11.87 -32.10 15.09
C LYS A 713 -12.09 -30.86 14.24
N ARG A 714 -11.04 -30.39 13.57
CA ARG A 714 -11.18 -29.43 12.48
C ARG A 714 -11.62 -30.15 11.22
N ASN A 715 -12.93 -30.30 11.03
CA ASN A 715 -13.52 -31.17 10.00
C ASN A 715 -14.59 -30.47 9.15
N ILE A 716 -14.76 -29.15 9.31
CA ILE A 716 -15.57 -28.32 8.42
C ILE A 716 -14.66 -27.32 7.70
N GLN A 717 -15.01 -26.92 6.49
CA GLN A 717 -14.35 -25.81 5.82
C GLN A 717 -14.64 -24.50 6.57
N LEU A 718 -13.70 -23.55 6.50
CA LEU A 718 -13.83 -22.25 7.18
C LEU A 718 -15.11 -21.49 6.82
N ASN A 719 -15.61 -21.64 5.59
CA ASN A 719 -16.80 -20.97 5.06
C ASN A 719 -18.13 -21.69 5.36
N GLU A 720 -18.10 -22.92 5.88
CA GLU A 720 -19.33 -23.68 6.19
C GLU A 720 -20.09 -23.14 7.40
N LEU A 721 -19.40 -22.42 8.29
CA LEU A 721 -20.01 -21.90 9.51
C LEU A 721 -19.64 -20.43 9.74
N PHE A 722 -20.65 -19.58 9.68
CA PHE A 722 -20.55 -18.14 9.85
C PHE A 722 -21.69 -17.61 10.73
N GLU A 723 -21.52 -16.39 11.24
CA GLU A 723 -22.57 -15.65 11.95
C GLU A 723 -23.73 -15.37 10.98
N GLU A 724 -24.96 -15.67 11.41
CA GLU A 724 -26.14 -15.37 10.59
C GLU A 724 -26.43 -13.88 10.60
N ARG A 725 -26.66 -13.33 9.41
CA ARG A 725 -27.11 -11.96 9.18
C ARG A 725 -28.26 -12.00 8.17
N PRO A 726 -29.15 -10.99 8.14
CA PRO A 726 -30.13 -10.86 7.07
C PRO A 726 -29.46 -10.84 5.69
N ASP A 727 -30.23 -11.00 4.61
CA ASP A 727 -29.75 -10.77 3.25
C ASP A 727 -29.09 -9.38 3.15
N GLU A 728 -28.07 -9.25 2.31
CA GLU A 728 -27.26 -8.04 2.17
C GLU A 728 -28.09 -6.79 1.83
N PHE A 729 -29.26 -6.98 1.23
CA PHE A 729 -30.29 -5.96 1.08
C PHE A 729 -31.67 -6.56 1.41
N TYR A 730 -32.28 -6.10 2.49
CA TYR A 730 -33.57 -6.61 2.95
C TYR A 730 -34.52 -5.49 3.41
N LYS A 731 -35.81 -5.63 3.14
CA LYS A 731 -36.87 -4.70 3.57
C LYS A 731 -37.60 -5.29 4.77
N PHE A 732 -37.42 -4.72 5.95
CA PHE A 732 -38.01 -5.25 7.19
C PHE A 732 -39.38 -4.61 7.55
N LYS A 733 -39.71 -3.45 6.99
CA LYS A 733 -41.02 -2.77 7.12
C LYS A 733 -41.28 -1.90 5.87
N PRO A 734 -42.52 -1.52 5.52
CA PRO A 734 -42.77 -0.56 4.44
C PRO A 734 -41.89 0.69 4.56
N ASN A 735 -41.07 0.97 3.54
CA ASN A 735 -40.08 2.06 3.50
C ASN A 735 -38.89 1.97 4.48
N TYR A 736 -38.69 0.84 5.17
CA TYR A 736 -37.51 0.62 6.02
C TYR A 736 -36.65 -0.54 5.53
N TYR A 737 -35.34 -0.30 5.45
CA TYR A 737 -34.39 -1.20 4.80
C TYR A 737 -33.17 -1.49 5.68
N TYR A 738 -32.64 -2.70 5.57
CA TYR A 738 -31.33 -3.11 6.05
C TYR A 738 -30.40 -3.27 4.84
N ILE A 739 -29.18 -2.74 4.95
CA ILE A 739 -28.16 -2.78 3.90
C ILE A 739 -26.82 -3.13 4.55
N ASP A 740 -26.23 -4.26 4.17
CA ASP A 740 -24.92 -4.68 4.66
C ASP A 740 -23.81 -4.15 3.76
N LEU A 741 -23.11 -3.10 4.21
CA LEU A 741 -22.02 -2.47 3.45
C LEU A 741 -20.73 -3.30 3.44
N THR A 742 -20.72 -4.45 4.13
CA THR A 742 -19.63 -5.44 4.09
C THR A 742 -19.87 -6.54 3.05
N ARG A 743 -21.08 -6.62 2.49
CA ARG A 743 -21.50 -7.62 1.48
C ARG A 743 -22.03 -7.02 0.19
N VAL A 744 -22.24 -5.70 0.14
CA VAL A 744 -22.64 -4.94 -1.05
C VAL A 744 -21.44 -4.12 -1.56
N ASN A 745 -21.18 -4.14 -2.87
CA ASN A 745 -20.19 -3.26 -3.51
C ASN A 745 -20.83 -1.98 -4.11
N ASP A 746 -20.01 -1.04 -4.58
CA ASP A 746 -20.49 0.24 -5.14
C ASP A 746 -21.49 0.08 -6.31
N LYS A 747 -21.33 -0.97 -7.14
CA LYS A 747 -22.22 -1.22 -8.28
C LYS A 747 -23.59 -1.68 -7.80
N GLU A 748 -23.63 -2.65 -6.89
CA GLU A 748 -24.85 -3.15 -6.27
C GLU A 748 -25.54 -2.05 -5.46
N PHE A 749 -24.78 -1.26 -4.71
CA PHE A 749 -25.32 -0.12 -3.98
C PHE A 749 -26.02 0.87 -4.92
N LYS A 750 -25.40 1.18 -6.06
CA LYS A 750 -26.00 2.04 -7.09
C LYS A 750 -27.34 1.49 -7.57
N GLU A 751 -27.49 0.17 -7.75
CA GLU A 751 -28.77 -0.44 -8.11
C GLU A 751 -29.80 -0.33 -6.97
N ILE A 752 -29.36 -0.54 -5.72
CA ILE A 752 -30.18 -0.39 -4.51
C ILE A 752 -30.74 1.02 -4.37
N THR A 753 -30.01 2.08 -4.76
CA THR A 753 -30.47 3.47 -4.62
C THR A 753 -31.86 3.73 -5.23
N THR A 754 -32.21 3.04 -6.31
CA THR A 754 -33.53 3.17 -6.94
C THR A 754 -34.66 2.59 -6.09
N LYS A 755 -34.38 1.55 -5.31
CA LYS A 755 -35.33 0.86 -4.43
C LYS A 755 -35.57 1.64 -3.13
N ILE A 756 -34.56 2.37 -2.68
CA ILE A 756 -34.61 3.14 -1.42
C ILE A 756 -34.92 4.64 -1.61
N ALA A 757 -35.31 5.06 -2.81
CA ALA A 757 -35.59 6.47 -3.13
C ALA A 757 -36.66 7.11 -2.22
N PHE A 758 -37.58 6.31 -1.69
CA PHE A 758 -38.64 6.72 -0.77
C PHE A 758 -38.49 6.09 0.63
N ALA A 759 -37.27 5.71 1.02
CA ALA A 759 -37.03 5.14 2.34
C ALA A 759 -37.30 6.18 3.44
N GLU A 760 -37.94 5.74 4.52
CA GLU A 760 -38.19 6.50 5.75
C GLU A 760 -37.13 6.18 6.81
N GLY A 761 -36.57 4.96 6.80
CA GLY A 761 -35.46 4.58 7.67
C GLY A 761 -34.55 3.53 7.04
N ILE A 762 -33.25 3.60 7.34
CA ILE A 762 -32.26 2.66 6.82
C ILE A 762 -31.28 2.27 7.93
N ILE A 763 -31.04 0.97 8.06
CA ILE A 763 -29.96 0.39 8.86
C ILE A 763 -28.81 0.02 7.92
N PHE A 764 -27.64 0.58 8.16
CA PHE A 764 -26.39 0.22 7.49
C PHE A 764 -25.53 -0.65 8.40
N ASP A 765 -25.18 -1.85 7.96
CA ASP A 765 -24.29 -2.74 8.71
C ASP A 765 -22.83 -2.51 8.30
N LEU A 766 -22.00 -2.12 9.26
CA LEU A 766 -20.56 -1.94 9.10
C LEU A 766 -19.75 -2.87 10.01
N ARG A 767 -20.36 -3.95 10.53
CA ARG A 767 -19.69 -4.96 11.39
C ARG A 767 -18.70 -5.82 10.58
N GLY A 768 -17.59 -5.21 10.14
CA GLY A 768 -16.57 -5.81 9.28
C GLY A 768 -15.78 -4.76 8.46
N LEU A 769 -15.31 -5.15 7.27
CA LEU A 769 -14.69 -4.25 6.29
C LEU A 769 -15.77 -3.67 5.36
N CYS A 770 -15.74 -2.37 5.13
CA CYS A 770 -16.67 -1.69 4.24
C CYS A 770 -16.22 -1.80 2.78
N LEU A 771 -17.12 -2.19 1.88
CA LEU A 771 -16.88 -2.38 0.44
C LEU A 771 -17.47 -1.26 -0.44
N VAL A 772 -18.17 -0.29 0.17
CA VAL A 772 -18.85 0.82 -0.51
C VAL A 772 -18.16 2.14 -0.18
N SER A 773 -17.87 2.96 -1.18
CA SER A 773 -17.25 4.26 -0.98
C SER A 773 -18.15 5.22 -0.20
N GLU A 774 -17.56 6.02 0.69
CA GLU A 774 -18.24 7.04 1.52
C GLU A 774 -19.06 8.03 0.70
N HIS A 775 -18.80 8.15 -0.61
CA HIS A 775 -19.59 8.94 -1.54
C HIS A 775 -21.07 8.51 -1.62
N PHE A 776 -21.45 7.32 -1.15
CA PHE A 776 -22.85 6.94 -1.00
C PHE A 776 -23.63 7.91 -0.07
N LEU A 777 -22.94 8.57 0.87
CA LEU A 777 -23.53 9.60 1.73
C LEU A 777 -24.09 10.79 0.94
N SER A 778 -23.66 10.98 -0.32
CA SER A 778 -24.20 12.02 -1.21
C SER A 778 -25.72 11.97 -1.40
N PHE A 779 -26.35 10.81 -1.25
CA PHE A 779 -27.81 10.67 -1.34
C PHE A 779 -28.54 11.16 -0.08
N PHE A 780 -27.84 11.32 1.05
CA PHE A 780 -28.43 11.58 2.37
C PHE A 780 -28.08 12.96 2.96
N ILE A 781 -27.26 13.75 2.28
CA ILE A 781 -26.82 15.07 2.74
C ILE A 781 -27.50 16.20 1.96
N GLU A 782 -27.76 17.33 2.62
CA GLU A 782 -28.35 18.52 2.00
C GLU A 782 -27.29 19.53 1.51
N ASN A 783 -26.11 19.55 2.15
CA ASN A 783 -25.02 20.47 1.84
C ASN A 783 -23.73 19.68 1.60
N PRO A 784 -22.80 20.17 0.76
CA PRO A 784 -21.48 19.56 0.61
C PRO A 784 -20.74 19.43 1.95
N ILE A 785 -20.16 18.26 2.19
CA ILE A 785 -19.33 17.99 3.37
C ILE A 785 -17.91 17.61 2.96
N LYS A 786 -16.92 17.97 3.78
CA LYS A 786 -15.54 17.51 3.60
C LYS A 786 -15.42 16.06 4.12
N SER A 787 -14.88 15.16 3.31
CA SER A 787 -14.58 13.78 3.70
C SER A 787 -13.38 13.72 4.68
N PHE A 788 -13.01 12.52 5.12
CA PHE A 788 -11.70 12.29 5.71
C PHE A 788 -10.60 12.38 4.63
N GLU A 789 -9.36 12.40 5.09
CA GLU A 789 -8.19 12.46 4.24
C GLU A 789 -7.46 11.13 4.28
N TRP A 790 -6.94 10.70 3.15
CA TRP A 790 -5.98 9.61 3.08
C TRP A 790 -4.59 10.19 3.12
N ARG A 791 -3.75 9.66 4.02
CA ARG A 791 -2.37 10.07 4.18
C ARG A 791 -1.43 8.91 3.94
N VAL A 792 -0.55 9.06 2.97
CA VAL A 792 0.58 8.14 2.75
C VAL A 792 1.82 8.80 3.37
N PRO A 793 2.46 8.17 4.36
CA PRO A 793 3.65 8.75 4.98
C PRO A 793 4.81 8.81 3.98
N VAL A 794 5.60 9.87 4.08
CA VAL A 794 6.81 10.08 3.31
C VAL A 794 7.99 10.13 4.27
N PHE A 795 8.89 9.15 4.17
CA PHE A 795 10.07 9.01 5.01
C PHE A 795 11.31 9.50 4.26
N THR A 796 12.02 10.46 4.84
CA THR A 796 13.28 11.01 4.28
C THR A 796 14.48 10.79 5.20
N THR A 797 14.24 10.21 6.38
CA THR A 797 15.29 9.83 7.34
C THR A 797 15.00 8.46 7.96
N PRO A 798 16.04 7.74 8.41
CA PRO A 798 15.88 6.54 9.22
C PRO A 798 15.05 6.81 10.47
N ASN A 799 14.51 5.74 11.03
CA ASN A 799 13.83 5.72 12.33
C ASN A 799 12.64 6.67 12.46
N LYS A 800 12.15 7.23 11.34
CA LYS A 800 10.98 8.11 11.26
C LYS A 800 11.20 9.45 11.97
N GLU A 801 12.45 9.93 12.00
CA GLU A 801 12.75 11.26 12.57
C GLU A 801 12.08 12.39 11.76
N LEU A 802 11.94 12.21 10.44
CA LEU A 802 11.18 13.09 9.55
C LEU A 802 10.13 12.28 8.79
N VAL A 803 8.85 12.54 9.11
CA VAL A 803 7.69 11.99 8.42
C VAL A 803 6.83 13.13 7.88
N SER A 804 6.73 13.21 6.56
CA SER A 804 5.78 14.08 5.85
C SER A 804 4.63 13.23 5.31
N TYR A 805 3.66 13.83 4.61
CA TYR A 805 2.54 13.07 4.05
C TYR A 805 2.20 13.53 2.63
N GLN A 806 1.94 12.55 1.75
CA GLN A 806 1.06 12.80 0.62
C GLN A 806 -0.38 12.71 1.10
N VAL A 807 -1.19 13.72 0.77
CA VAL A 807 -2.56 13.84 1.25
C VAL A 807 -3.52 13.80 0.07
N SER A 808 -4.46 12.87 0.11
CA SER A 808 -5.63 12.85 -0.76
C SER A 808 -6.87 13.18 0.07
N SER A 809 -7.74 14.03 -0.46
CA SER A 809 -9.00 14.36 0.20
C SER A 809 -10.10 14.60 -0.81
N ALA A 810 -11.33 14.29 -0.43
CA ALA A 810 -12.50 14.48 -1.26
C ALA A 810 -13.55 15.34 -0.55
N SER A 811 -14.41 15.97 -1.34
CA SER A 811 -15.67 16.53 -0.85
C SER A 811 -16.83 15.69 -1.36
N ILE A 812 -17.80 15.44 -0.48
CA ILE A 812 -19.03 14.73 -0.82
C ILE A 812 -20.09 15.79 -1.09
N THR A 813 -20.60 15.82 -2.31
CA THR A 813 -21.63 16.77 -2.74
C THR A 813 -22.97 16.04 -2.86
N PRO A 814 -24.11 16.69 -2.49
CA PRO A 814 -25.43 16.10 -2.62
C PRO A 814 -25.72 15.59 -4.04
N ARG A 815 -26.37 14.42 -4.17
CA ARG A 815 -26.78 13.82 -5.44
C ARG A 815 -28.28 13.51 -5.45
N SER A 816 -28.85 13.45 -6.64
CA SER A 816 -30.23 12.99 -6.87
C SER A 816 -30.27 11.47 -7.12
N PRO A 817 -31.29 10.74 -6.61
CA PRO A 817 -32.37 11.23 -5.76
C PRO A 817 -31.87 11.56 -4.33
N HIS A 818 -32.34 12.66 -3.75
CA HIS A 818 -32.06 12.94 -2.34
C HIS A 818 -33.05 12.17 -1.46
N ILE A 819 -32.53 11.37 -0.53
CA ILE A 819 -33.29 10.43 0.31
C ILE A 819 -33.35 10.98 1.73
N LYS A 820 -34.57 11.29 2.18
CA LYS A 820 -34.84 11.77 3.54
C LYS A 820 -35.22 10.61 4.45
N ALA A 821 -34.23 9.83 4.87
CA ALA A 821 -34.40 8.69 5.77
C ALA A 821 -33.70 8.92 7.10
N LYS A 822 -34.26 8.37 8.19
CA LYS A 822 -33.55 8.21 9.46
C LYS A 822 -32.52 7.10 9.33
N LEU A 823 -31.27 7.38 9.67
CA LEU A 823 -30.15 6.45 9.45
C LEU A 823 -29.62 5.90 10.78
N VAL A 824 -29.38 4.59 10.81
CA VAL A 824 -28.69 3.89 11.91
C VAL A 824 -27.53 3.08 11.34
N PHE A 825 -26.33 3.20 11.90
CA PHE A 825 -25.15 2.43 11.51
C PHE A 825 -24.78 1.42 12.61
N LEU A 826 -24.61 0.16 12.22
CA LEU A 826 -24.19 -0.90 13.14
C LEU A 826 -22.66 -0.99 13.18
N VAL A 827 -22.10 -1.02 14.39
CA VAL A 827 -20.66 -1.14 14.65
C VAL A 827 -20.42 -2.25 15.66
N ASP A 828 -19.30 -2.96 15.52
CA ASP A 828 -18.84 -3.89 16.54
C ASP A 828 -17.31 -4.03 16.54
N LYS A 829 -16.82 -4.89 17.43
CA LYS A 829 -15.42 -5.27 17.60
C LYS A 829 -14.71 -5.79 16.34
N ARG A 830 -15.43 -6.07 15.25
CA ARG A 830 -14.88 -6.50 13.94
C ARG A 830 -14.83 -5.37 12.91
N THR A 831 -15.46 -4.23 13.22
CA THR A 831 -15.42 -3.03 12.39
C THR A 831 -14.00 -2.49 12.36
N ILE A 832 -13.37 -2.46 11.19
CA ILE A 832 -11.94 -2.17 11.05
C ILE A 832 -11.65 -1.43 9.73
N GLY A 833 -10.53 -0.70 9.68
CA GLY A 833 -10.02 -0.11 8.44
C GLY A 833 -10.93 0.98 7.90
N TYR A 834 -11.26 0.90 6.62
CA TYR A 834 -12.12 1.87 5.94
C TYR A 834 -13.48 2.11 6.63
N ALA A 835 -14.08 1.06 7.22
CA ALA A 835 -15.35 1.18 7.93
C ALA A 835 -15.26 2.16 9.11
N GLU A 836 -14.13 2.20 9.82
CA GLU A 836 -13.91 3.12 10.94
C GLU A 836 -13.74 4.57 10.47
N ALA A 837 -13.12 4.77 9.30
CA ALA A 837 -13.01 6.09 8.67
C ALA A 837 -14.39 6.65 8.29
N VAL A 838 -15.25 5.81 7.70
CA VAL A 838 -16.64 6.15 7.36
C VAL A 838 -17.46 6.48 8.62
N LEU A 839 -17.39 5.65 9.66
CA LEU A 839 -18.09 5.93 10.93
C LEU A 839 -17.58 7.21 11.62
N SER A 840 -16.27 7.46 11.59
CA SER A 840 -15.68 8.69 12.13
C SER A 840 -16.18 9.93 11.38
N LEU A 841 -16.34 9.83 10.05
CA LEU A 841 -16.93 10.88 9.22
C LEU A 841 -18.41 11.13 9.55
N ILE A 842 -19.20 10.06 9.68
CA ILE A 842 -20.61 10.11 10.09
C ILE A 842 -20.76 10.81 11.44
N LYS A 843 -19.92 10.43 12.41
CA LYS A 843 -19.92 11.01 13.75
C LYS A 843 -19.55 12.49 13.74
N LYS A 844 -18.51 12.88 12.98
CA LYS A 844 -18.09 14.28 12.84
C LYS A 844 -19.20 15.18 12.31
N HIS A 845 -19.91 14.74 11.27
CA HIS A 845 -20.96 15.52 10.64
C HIS A 845 -22.35 15.27 11.23
N LYS A 846 -22.46 14.43 12.27
CA LYS A 846 -23.71 14.06 12.96
C LYS A 846 -24.80 13.57 11.99
N LEU A 847 -24.41 12.73 11.03
CA LEU A 847 -25.30 12.30 9.94
C LEU A 847 -26.30 11.21 10.36
N ALA A 848 -25.98 10.43 11.38
CA ALA A 848 -26.75 9.25 11.78
C ALA A 848 -26.44 8.83 13.21
N THR A 849 -27.26 7.93 13.77
CA THR A 849 -26.97 7.24 15.03
C THR A 849 -26.06 6.05 14.77
N ILE A 850 -24.98 5.91 15.55
CA ILE A 850 -24.11 4.73 15.55
C ILE A 850 -24.47 3.85 16.74
N LEU A 851 -24.74 2.56 16.52
CA LEU A 851 -25.22 1.61 17.52
C LEU A 851 -24.42 0.31 17.49
N GLY A 852 -24.07 -0.22 18.67
CA GLY A 852 -23.42 -1.53 18.81
C GLY A 852 -22.28 -1.50 19.83
N SER A 853 -21.12 -2.09 19.51
CA SER A 853 -19.94 -2.10 20.39
C SER A 853 -18.78 -1.29 19.82
N ASN A 854 -17.72 -1.08 20.61
CA ASN A 854 -16.50 -0.44 20.15
C ASN A 854 -15.88 -1.16 18.93
N SER A 855 -15.30 -0.39 18.00
CA SER A 855 -14.58 -0.90 16.82
C SER A 855 -13.16 -1.41 17.12
N ALA A 856 -12.45 -1.92 16.10
CA ALA A 856 -11.14 -2.57 16.24
C ALA A 856 -9.97 -1.61 16.52
N GLY A 857 -10.05 -0.35 16.07
CA GLY A 857 -9.09 0.72 16.35
C GLY A 857 -7.97 0.88 15.31
N SER A 858 -8.19 0.57 14.03
CA SER A 858 -7.14 0.53 13.01
C SER A 858 -7.63 1.13 11.68
N ALA A 859 -8.07 2.40 11.68
CA ALA A 859 -8.54 3.09 10.48
C ALA A 859 -7.40 3.42 9.50
N GLY A 860 -7.23 2.56 8.50
CA GLY A 860 -6.20 2.66 7.47
C GLY A 860 -6.30 1.53 6.46
N GLU A 861 -5.34 1.47 5.54
CA GLU A 861 -5.15 0.38 4.60
C GLU A 861 -3.75 -0.21 4.76
N ILE A 862 -3.67 -1.53 4.55
CA ILE A 862 -2.43 -2.29 4.63
C ILE A 862 -1.82 -2.55 3.27
N GLN A 863 -0.51 -2.73 3.27
CA GLN A 863 0.22 -3.35 2.19
C GLN A 863 0.71 -4.72 2.66
N ALA A 864 0.50 -5.76 1.84
CA ALA A 864 1.17 -7.04 2.00
C ALA A 864 2.61 -6.93 1.51
N LEU A 865 3.56 -7.19 2.41
CA LEU A 865 4.99 -7.19 2.16
C LEU A 865 5.50 -8.61 2.14
N LYS A 866 6.37 -8.85 1.19
CA LYS A 866 6.92 -10.16 0.92
C LYS A 866 8.30 -10.26 1.56
N LEU A 867 8.52 -11.36 2.26
CA LEU A 867 9.82 -11.73 2.80
C LEU A 867 10.35 -12.93 2.02
N PRO A 868 11.67 -13.16 2.02
CA PRO A 868 12.25 -14.34 1.39
C PRO A 868 11.68 -15.65 1.96
N ALA A 869 11.83 -16.75 1.21
CA ALA A 869 11.33 -18.08 1.57
C ALA A 869 9.82 -18.13 1.87
N PHE A 870 9.00 -17.49 1.02
CA PHE A 870 7.52 -17.61 1.01
C PHE A 870 6.78 -17.05 2.25
N TYR A 871 7.48 -16.28 3.10
CA TYR A 871 6.86 -15.55 4.20
C TYR A 871 6.32 -14.20 3.75
N PHE A 872 5.28 -13.74 4.41
CA PHE A 872 4.67 -12.45 4.17
C PHE A 872 4.29 -11.79 5.48
N VAL A 873 4.29 -10.46 5.48
CA VAL A 873 3.83 -9.62 6.58
C VAL A 873 2.96 -8.50 6.03
N SER A 874 1.89 -8.10 6.71
CA SER A 874 1.15 -6.89 6.35
C SER A 874 1.57 -5.70 7.21
N LEU A 875 1.62 -4.51 6.60
CA LEU A 875 1.95 -3.26 7.26
C LEU A 875 0.96 -2.17 6.86
N SER A 876 0.38 -1.45 7.82
CA SER A 876 -0.42 -0.25 7.52
C SER A 876 0.45 0.78 6.82
N SER A 877 -0.02 1.24 5.66
CA SER A 877 0.77 2.08 4.75
C SER A 877 -0.02 3.30 4.24
N ILE A 878 -1.34 3.31 4.43
CA ILE A 878 -2.21 4.46 4.14
C ILE A 878 -3.12 4.67 5.35
N TYR A 879 -3.24 5.91 5.81
CA TYR A 879 -3.89 6.24 7.06
C TYR A 879 -5.04 7.19 6.83
N ALA A 880 -6.20 6.90 7.43
CA ALA A 880 -7.29 7.85 7.44
C ALA A 880 -6.99 8.97 8.45
N ALA A 881 -7.33 10.21 8.09
CA ALA A 881 -7.14 11.36 8.96
C ALA A 881 -8.40 12.25 8.95
N LEU A 882 -8.75 12.77 10.13
CA LEU A 882 -9.89 13.65 10.32
C LEU A 882 -9.52 14.76 11.32
N ASN A 883 -9.87 16.00 10.99
CA ASN A 883 -9.49 17.19 11.78
C ASN A 883 -7.97 17.28 12.01
N ASP A 884 -7.22 17.00 10.95
CA ASP A 884 -5.75 16.97 10.91
C ASP A 884 -5.07 15.92 11.80
N LYS A 885 -5.84 15.08 12.51
CA LYS A 885 -5.37 13.94 13.30
C LYS A 885 -5.52 12.63 12.50
N LEU A 886 -4.51 11.77 12.54
CA LEU A 886 -4.65 10.38 12.07
C LEU A 886 -5.66 9.64 12.96
N LEU A 887 -6.53 8.84 12.36
CA LEU A 887 -7.50 7.97 13.04
C LEU A 887 -6.85 6.63 13.47
N TYR A 888 -5.53 6.64 13.63
CA TYR A 888 -4.74 5.44 13.83
C TYR A 888 -4.64 5.10 15.32
N GLY A 889 -5.08 3.90 15.72
CA GLY A 889 -5.25 3.52 17.12
C GLY A 889 -6.53 4.09 17.78
N ASP A 890 -7.36 4.84 17.02
CA ASP A 890 -8.58 5.45 17.53
C ASP A 890 -9.77 4.48 17.39
N ILE A 891 -10.44 4.21 18.51
CA ILE A 891 -11.65 3.38 18.56
C ILE A 891 -12.87 4.26 18.26
N VAL A 892 -13.71 3.83 17.32
CA VAL A 892 -15.04 4.39 17.12
C VAL A 892 -15.96 3.88 18.22
N GLN A 893 -16.30 4.78 19.15
CA GLN A 893 -17.32 4.52 20.16
C GLN A 893 -18.73 4.76 19.58
N PRO A 894 -19.68 3.83 19.75
CA PRO A 894 -21.07 4.02 19.33
C PRO A 894 -21.76 5.12 20.16
N ASP A 895 -22.82 5.69 19.61
CA ASP A 895 -23.70 6.62 20.35
C ASP A 895 -24.61 5.85 21.33
N ILE A 896 -24.98 4.61 20.97
CA ILE A 896 -25.73 3.67 21.80
C ILE A 896 -24.94 2.37 21.92
N LEU A 897 -24.40 2.11 23.12
CA LEU A 897 -23.63 0.90 23.41
C LEU A 897 -24.57 -0.30 23.66
N ILE A 898 -24.42 -1.34 22.85
CA ILE A 898 -25.12 -2.63 22.96
C ILE A 898 -24.09 -3.74 22.69
N GLU A 899 -23.97 -4.68 23.62
CA GLU A 899 -23.15 -5.89 23.45
C GLU A 899 -24.04 -7.14 23.52
N PRO A 900 -23.69 -8.23 22.80
CA PRO A 900 -24.33 -9.52 22.98
C PRO A 900 -24.25 -9.99 24.43
N ASN A 901 -25.28 -10.68 24.90
CA ASN A 901 -25.30 -11.29 26.21
C ASN A 901 -25.51 -12.81 26.10
N LEU A 902 -25.45 -13.52 27.22
CA LEU A 902 -25.60 -14.98 27.19
C LEU A 902 -26.97 -15.42 26.66
N GLU A 903 -28.03 -14.66 26.94
CA GLU A 903 -29.38 -14.96 26.45
C GLU A 903 -29.46 -14.85 24.92
N SER A 904 -28.86 -13.80 24.35
CA SER A 904 -28.82 -13.60 22.90
C SER A 904 -28.01 -14.72 22.21
N ILE A 905 -26.93 -15.20 22.82
CA ILE A 905 -26.18 -16.39 22.33
C ILE A 905 -27.06 -17.65 22.34
N ILE A 906 -27.75 -17.92 23.45
CA ILE A 906 -28.56 -19.14 23.60
C ILE A 906 -29.68 -19.20 22.56
N TYR A 907 -30.31 -18.06 22.26
CA TYR A 907 -31.42 -17.99 21.31
C TYR A 907 -31.01 -17.64 19.87
N GLY A 908 -29.72 -17.37 19.62
CA GLY A 908 -29.24 -16.94 18.30
C GLY A 908 -29.80 -15.58 17.88
N GLU A 909 -30.05 -14.68 18.83
CA GLU A 909 -30.62 -13.35 18.59
C GLU A 909 -29.52 -12.31 18.31
N ASP A 910 -29.63 -11.58 17.21
CA ASP A 910 -28.77 -10.42 16.94
C ASP A 910 -29.25 -9.20 17.76
N ALA A 911 -28.73 -9.07 18.98
CA ALA A 911 -29.11 -8.01 19.91
C ALA A 911 -28.86 -6.58 19.36
N ILE A 912 -27.81 -6.40 18.55
CA ILE A 912 -27.45 -5.12 17.94
C ILE A 912 -28.49 -4.76 16.87
N LEU A 913 -28.79 -5.68 15.95
CA LEU A 913 -29.76 -5.45 14.89
C LEU A 913 -31.18 -5.26 15.46
N LYS A 914 -31.56 -6.07 16.46
CA LYS A 914 -32.86 -5.93 17.14
C LYS A 914 -33.02 -4.54 17.74
N LYS A 915 -32.03 -4.05 18.50
CA LYS A 915 -32.11 -2.72 19.08
C LYS A 915 -32.18 -1.64 18.00
N ALA A 916 -31.47 -1.80 16.88
CA ALA A 916 -31.56 -0.87 15.75
C ALA A 916 -32.97 -0.85 15.12
N MET A 917 -33.64 -2.00 15.02
CA MET A 917 -35.03 -2.05 14.54
C MET A 917 -36.01 -1.37 15.51
N GLU A 918 -35.84 -1.57 16.83
CA GLU A 918 -36.66 -0.92 17.87
C GLU A 918 -36.61 0.62 17.82
N LEU A 919 -35.48 1.21 17.41
CA LEU A 919 -35.34 2.68 17.25
C LEU A 919 -36.27 3.27 16.16
N PHE A 920 -36.88 2.44 15.32
CA PHE A 920 -37.90 2.84 14.34
C PHE A 920 -39.33 2.53 14.80
N GLU A 921 -39.51 1.89 15.96
CA GLU A 921 -40.80 1.58 16.57
C GLU A 921 -41.18 2.58 17.67
N GLU A 922 -40.19 3.11 18.40
CA GLU A 922 -40.36 4.04 19.54
C GLU A 922 -40.83 5.48 19.14
N GLU A 923 -41.06 5.79 17.86
CA GLU A 923 -41.41 7.13 17.35
C GLU A 923 -42.86 7.31 16.84
N ASN A 924 -43.79 6.44 17.23
CA ASN A 924 -45.24 6.61 16.95
C ASN A 924 -46.01 7.31 18.06
#